data_AF-A0A6M1YII1-F1
#
_entry.id   AF-A0A6M1YII1-F1
#
_cell.length_a   1.000
_cell.length_b   1.000
_cell.length_c   1.000
_cell.angle_alpha   90.00
_cell.angle_beta   90.00
_cell.angle_gamma   90.00
#
_symmetry.space_group_name_H-M   'P 1'
#
loop_
_entity.id
_entity.type
_entity.pdbx_description
1 polymer ?
#
loop_
_entity_poly.entity_id
_entity_poly.type
_entity_poly.pdbx_seq_one_letter_code
_entity_poly.pdbx_strand_id
1 'polypeptide(L)'
;MVLIHWIQKKPQYFTKTLFFNLRQLIFVMPKNHTIIRSHLHLAKLVFTIDHFKKSFMQDFGKQNFSIFLKLFHIKLHFPFGTRKALGCLIAMPNLQTHELFLEHHLQQALNDIIPGIQIYKNSYFVFQDHQGLRFIYFELEQFSAKAFDLIQKRHLKTMLPQEIKAHIETLTHPLFVLRNDEEIVQNILKLSKELQEEKDIPQVIIRFENQEKELLNFLIILVRLKPSCAPSLKELLNKNADFNLKFEQTKIVGTIQDHIQKEANVFYIQIEKRPHLRKDHSIDLMSARSHLTVLLSSVIGDFRDLNGGMIIKQNELFALLKKELKDEKVDLFLLENFFYSLTPVAIQTTLLPFPLKTLFNLLQKRIQQNTDNLLVQFNTNYCAFALSASFETKELLDRHIEPLISQDLELAVTHIIYNNTPYFAYLYLSDNPSKQRLFSQTLKQTLEEAQRQIKVEKAIKLNIPEGITSLDPRLGQDPFAGLVKMMIYEGLMRLDETAKPKPAMCQSVDISKDYKIFIFYLRDCKWSNQDPVIAYDFECAWKKVLDPNFHALHAHVFYVIKNAKKANVGQCKLDDVGIYSIDEKTLKVELEHPAPYFLELVSNWTYFPINSRSDQTHPGWAFTGAETLITNGPFVLKEWSLNQKMNLAKNRHYWDKGNVFLEKISISFIQDPLILQKLWGKNAFDFLGYPLEYLTTNLIEANQNNKELHKYKSDSTTWLEFNIEQFPFQSQNIRQAFSLALNRKEICEKISKGPCIPAYEILPPSIQLNEKPCIVESKIQAQRLFKIGLKELNTTKEKISPVTITHPDSILWQKLALELKSAWQNTFDIEVKTESYGWSEFLKLITNNLFQIAGSVWYSWYSDPIYTLDLFKYKDRKLNCSQWEDPKYSNLLDKAENESDPKKRLLLLKQAEELVIKKAPLIPIWHVNEFYLQKSYLKNVLMTSSGSVDFKCAKIEENI
;
A
#
# COMPACT_ATOMS: atom_id res chain seq x y z
N MET A 1 1.64 23.61 29.39
CA MET A 1 0.81 24.82 29.62
C MET A 1 0.66 25.71 28.38
N VAL A 2 1.73 26.11 27.67
CA VAL A 2 1.61 26.99 26.48
C VAL A 2 0.78 26.37 25.34
N LEU A 3 0.94 25.08 25.03
CA LEU A 3 0.13 24.41 24.00
C LEU A 3 -1.36 24.42 24.34
N ILE A 4 -1.70 24.18 25.61
CA ILE A 4 -3.09 24.16 26.11
C ILE A 4 -3.75 25.52 25.89
N HIS A 5 -3.03 26.63 26.17
CA HIS A 5 -3.54 27.98 25.93
C HIS A 5 -3.89 28.24 24.45
N TRP A 6 -3.05 27.77 23.51
CA TRP A 6 -3.31 27.94 22.09
C TRP A 6 -4.39 26.98 21.57
N ILE A 7 -4.47 25.75 22.09
CA ILE A 7 -5.54 24.78 21.81
C ILE A 7 -6.89 25.39 22.18
N GLN A 8 -6.98 26.02 23.35
CA GLN A 8 -8.20 26.67 23.82
C GLN A 8 -8.59 27.89 22.97
N LYS A 9 -7.60 28.71 22.55
CA LYS A 9 -7.88 29.94 21.77
C LYS A 9 -8.22 29.67 20.31
N LYS A 10 -7.63 28.64 19.70
CA LYS A 10 -7.69 28.39 18.25
C LYS A 10 -7.77 26.88 17.95
N PRO A 11 -8.80 26.16 18.46
CA PRO A 11 -8.88 24.69 18.41
C PRO A 11 -8.90 24.13 16.99
N GLN A 12 -9.50 24.86 16.04
CA GLN A 12 -9.57 24.50 14.63
C GLN A 12 -8.19 24.30 13.95
N TYR A 13 -7.11 24.85 14.51
CA TYR A 13 -5.76 24.67 13.97
C TYR A 13 -5.00 23.47 14.57
N PHE A 14 -5.52 22.82 15.61
CA PHE A 14 -4.90 21.68 16.28
C PHE A 14 -5.48 20.36 15.77
N THR A 15 -5.18 20.04 14.51
CA THR A 15 -5.64 18.80 13.86
C THR A 15 -4.76 17.60 14.22
N LYS A 16 -5.26 16.37 14.03
CA LYS A 16 -4.45 15.14 14.15
C LYS A 16 -3.15 15.22 13.34
N THR A 17 -3.18 15.87 12.17
CA THR A 17 -2.02 16.15 11.31
C THR A 17 -0.94 16.99 12.01
N LEU A 18 -1.33 18.01 12.78
CA LEU A 18 -0.39 18.83 13.54
C LEU A 18 0.32 18.00 14.61
N PHE A 19 -0.41 17.13 15.33
CA PHE A 19 0.17 16.23 16.34
C PHE A 19 1.07 15.15 15.74
N PHE A 20 0.74 14.66 14.55
CA PHE A 20 1.61 13.75 13.80
C PHE A 20 2.90 14.46 13.36
N ASN A 21 2.79 15.65 12.77
CA ASN A 21 3.95 16.48 12.38
C ASN A 21 4.82 16.86 13.59
N LEU A 22 4.20 17.14 14.76
CA LEU A 22 4.89 17.35 16.03
C LEU A 22 5.76 16.15 16.41
N ARG A 23 5.19 14.94 16.36
CA ARG A 23 5.90 13.70 16.71
C ARG A 23 7.06 13.43 15.76
N GLN A 24 6.86 13.62 14.46
CA GLN A 24 7.92 13.46 13.45
C GLN A 24 9.06 14.45 13.67
N LEU A 25 8.73 15.73 13.92
CA LEU A 25 9.74 16.76 14.18
C LEU A 25 10.54 16.49 15.45
N ILE A 26 9.89 16.03 16.53
CA ILE A 26 10.60 15.66 17.78
C ILE A 26 11.59 14.52 17.54
N PHE A 27 11.26 13.57 16.67
CA PHE A 27 12.13 12.42 16.38
C PHE A 27 13.34 12.79 15.50
N VAL A 28 13.15 13.69 14.53
CA VAL A 28 14.18 14.09 13.56
C VAL A 28 15.09 15.22 14.10
N MET A 29 14.61 16.02 15.06
CA MET A 29 15.39 17.11 15.63
C MET A 29 16.55 16.60 16.51
N PRO A 30 17.81 17.04 16.27
CA PRO A 30 18.94 16.69 17.13
C PRO A 30 18.68 17.16 18.58
N LYS A 31 19.02 16.34 19.60
CA LYS A 31 18.81 16.70 21.02
C LYS A 31 19.39 18.08 21.38
N ASN A 32 20.57 18.40 20.85
CA ASN A 32 21.25 19.68 21.06
C ASN A 32 20.51 20.89 20.43
N HIS A 33 19.63 20.66 19.47
CA HIS A 33 18.80 21.68 18.81
C HIS A 33 17.66 22.18 19.73
N THR A 34 17.17 21.35 20.65
CA THR A 34 16.06 21.72 21.55
C THR A 34 16.48 22.57 22.76
N ILE A 35 17.77 22.53 23.13
CA ILE A 35 18.29 23.10 24.38
C ILE A 35 18.37 24.64 24.38
N ILE A 36 18.64 25.25 23.23
CA ILE A 36 18.86 26.72 23.08
C ILE A 36 17.62 27.48 22.57
N ARG A 37 16.47 26.80 22.47
CA ARG A 37 15.24 27.36 21.88
C ARG A 37 14.12 27.31 22.91
N SER A 38 13.40 28.41 23.09
CA SER A 38 12.27 28.45 24.01
C SER A 38 11.14 27.55 23.52
N HIS A 39 10.35 26.99 24.45
CA HIS A 39 9.19 26.15 24.11
C HIS A 39 8.18 26.87 23.19
N LEU A 40 8.07 28.20 23.32
CA LEU A 40 7.26 29.02 22.41
C LEU A 40 7.80 29.02 20.98
N HIS A 41 9.13 29.05 20.82
CA HIS A 41 9.75 29.04 19.51
C HIS A 41 9.56 27.69 18.82
N LEU A 42 9.76 26.59 19.54
CA LEU A 42 9.50 25.24 19.03
C LEU A 42 8.03 25.05 18.61
N ALA A 43 7.08 25.56 19.41
CA ALA A 43 5.66 25.53 19.04
C ALA A 43 5.39 26.32 17.74
N LYS A 44 5.93 27.55 17.62
CA LYS A 44 5.79 28.38 16.40
C LYS A 44 6.38 27.72 15.17
N LEU A 45 7.53 27.06 15.31
CA LEU A 45 8.18 26.33 14.22
C LEU A 45 7.26 25.23 13.67
N VAL A 46 6.70 24.42 14.57
CA VAL A 46 5.76 23.35 14.19
C VAL A 46 4.55 23.91 13.44
N PHE A 47 3.92 24.98 13.95
CA PHE A 47 2.80 25.61 13.25
C PHE A 47 3.17 26.12 11.87
N THR A 48 4.37 26.69 11.74
CA THR A 48 4.86 27.22 10.47
C THR A 48 5.08 26.10 9.46
N ILE A 49 5.63 24.96 9.90
CA ILE A 49 5.83 23.77 9.06
C ILE A 49 4.47 23.19 8.63
N ASP A 50 3.53 23.01 9.57
CA ASP A 50 2.21 22.44 9.28
C ASP A 50 1.40 23.33 8.32
N HIS A 51 1.41 24.65 8.55
CA HIS A 51 0.75 25.61 7.66
C HIS A 51 1.42 25.64 6.28
N PHE A 52 2.76 25.59 6.21
CA PHE A 52 3.47 25.58 4.94
C PHE A 52 3.15 24.31 4.14
N LYS A 53 3.14 23.14 4.77
CA LYS A 53 2.70 21.88 4.16
C LYS A 53 1.28 22.00 3.60
N LYS A 54 0.32 22.45 4.41
CA LYS A 54 -1.09 22.59 3.98
C LYS A 54 -1.25 23.56 2.81
N SER A 55 -0.56 24.71 2.86
CA SER A 55 -0.58 25.69 1.77
C SER A 55 0.03 25.14 0.49
N PHE A 56 1.15 24.43 0.60
CA PHE A 56 1.82 23.83 -0.55
C PHE A 56 0.96 22.72 -1.19
N MET A 57 0.36 21.87 -0.37
CA MET A 57 -0.52 20.79 -0.83
C MET A 57 -1.77 21.27 -1.60
N GLN A 58 -2.22 22.51 -1.36
CA GLN A 58 -3.32 23.11 -2.11
C GLN A 58 -2.89 23.58 -3.51
N ASP A 59 -1.61 23.92 -3.69
CA ASP A 59 -1.03 24.38 -4.95
C ASP A 59 -0.38 23.24 -5.75
N PHE A 60 -0.11 22.10 -5.10
CA PHE A 60 0.53 20.93 -5.70
C PHE A 60 -0.41 20.25 -6.74
N GLY A 61 0.02 20.26 -8.00
CA GLY A 61 -0.72 19.70 -9.14
C GLY A 61 -0.98 20.69 -10.30
N LYS A 62 -0.62 21.97 -10.16
CA LYS A 62 -0.80 22.99 -11.22
C LYS A 62 0.49 23.42 -11.95
N GLN A 63 1.67 23.04 -11.46
CA GLN A 63 2.96 23.46 -12.04
C GLN A 63 3.96 22.30 -12.10
N ASN A 64 4.67 22.17 -13.22
CA ASN A 64 5.76 21.20 -13.39
C ASN A 64 6.97 21.62 -12.54
N PHE A 65 7.35 20.78 -11.58
CA PHE A 65 8.58 20.85 -10.75
C PHE A 65 8.99 22.26 -10.24
N SER A 66 8.36 22.71 -9.15
CA SER A 66 8.78 23.93 -8.43
C SER A 66 9.31 23.61 -7.03
N ILE A 67 10.47 24.16 -6.69
CA ILE A 67 11.01 24.22 -5.32
C ILE A 67 10.33 25.39 -4.62
N PHE A 68 9.71 25.13 -3.46
CA PHE A 68 9.01 26.16 -2.70
C PHE A 68 9.81 26.54 -1.47
N LEU A 69 9.96 27.85 -1.26
CA LEU A 69 10.70 28.41 -0.14
C LEU A 69 9.81 29.30 0.72
N LYS A 70 9.82 29.04 2.02
CA LYS A 70 9.27 29.95 3.03
C LYS A 70 10.37 30.45 3.95
N LEU A 71 10.47 31.78 4.04
CA LEU A 71 11.32 32.47 4.99
C LEU A 71 10.48 33.02 6.14
N PHE A 72 10.98 32.91 7.36
CA PHE A 72 10.32 33.46 8.55
C PHE A 72 11.32 33.87 9.62
N HIS A 73 10.90 34.81 10.47
CA HIS A 73 11.77 35.38 11.49
C HIS A 73 11.89 34.50 12.74
N ILE A 74 13.12 34.33 13.21
CA ILE A 74 13.44 33.55 14.40
C ILE A 74 14.23 34.42 15.39
N LYS A 75 14.02 34.18 16.69
CA LYS A 75 14.88 34.69 17.77
C LYS A 75 15.46 33.50 18.52
N LEU A 76 16.77 33.37 18.51
CA LEU A 76 17.52 32.37 19.27
C LEU A 76 17.84 32.93 20.65
N HIS A 77 17.60 32.14 21.69
CA HIS A 77 17.74 32.57 23.08
C HIS A 77 18.94 31.86 23.71
N PHE A 78 20.05 32.59 23.84
CA PHE A 78 21.24 32.10 24.52
C PHE A 78 21.25 32.57 25.98
N PRO A 79 21.99 31.91 26.88
CA PRO A 79 22.11 32.31 28.29
C PRO A 79 22.53 33.78 28.48
N PHE A 80 23.25 34.36 27.51
CA PHE A 80 23.83 35.70 27.58
C PHE A 80 23.18 36.72 26.64
N GLY A 81 22.06 36.38 25.98
CA GLY A 81 21.35 37.31 25.10
C GLY A 81 20.54 36.63 23.98
N THR A 82 19.77 37.43 23.24
CA THR A 82 18.95 36.94 22.11
C THR A 82 19.53 37.36 20.77
N ARG A 83 19.66 36.43 19.82
CA ARG A 83 20.06 36.74 18.43
C ARG A 83 18.88 36.58 17.47
N LYS A 84 18.82 37.44 16.45
CA LYS A 84 17.83 37.32 15.36
C LYS A 84 18.42 36.41 14.28
N ALA A 85 17.68 35.37 13.91
CA ALA A 85 18.01 34.45 12.83
C ALA A 85 16.88 34.40 11.80
N LEU A 86 17.15 33.82 10.63
CA LEU A 86 16.14 33.59 9.60
C LEU A 86 15.90 32.08 9.47
N GLY A 87 14.65 31.66 9.71
CA GLY A 87 14.22 30.29 9.47
C GLY A 87 13.87 30.09 8.00
N CYS A 88 14.37 29.01 7.44
CA CYS A 88 14.17 28.63 6.05
C CYS A 88 13.52 27.25 5.99
N LEU A 89 12.43 27.15 5.25
CA LEU A 89 11.73 25.90 4.99
C LEU A 89 11.58 25.70 3.49
N ILE A 90 12.14 24.61 2.99
CA ILE A 90 12.09 24.22 1.58
C ILE A 90 11.17 23.01 1.44
N ALA A 91 10.32 23.03 0.42
CA ALA A 91 9.66 21.84 -0.12
C ALA A 91 10.14 21.59 -1.54
N MET A 92 10.57 20.36 -1.82
CA MET A 92 10.99 19.92 -3.14
C MET A 92 10.56 18.47 -3.39
N PRO A 93 10.45 18.03 -4.64
CA PRO A 93 10.26 16.61 -4.97
C PRO A 93 11.40 15.74 -4.43
N ASN A 94 11.14 14.46 -4.19
CA ASN A 94 12.20 13.54 -3.80
C ASN A 94 13.21 13.40 -4.94
N LEU A 95 14.49 13.28 -4.59
CA LEU A 95 15.57 13.12 -5.55
C LEU A 95 15.53 11.72 -6.17
N GLN A 96 15.94 11.63 -7.43
CA GLN A 96 16.12 10.36 -8.13
C GLN A 96 17.34 9.60 -7.59
N THR A 97 17.46 8.30 -7.91
CA THR A 97 18.56 7.45 -7.44
C THR A 97 19.95 7.94 -7.85
N HIS A 98 20.03 8.78 -8.89
CA HIS A 98 21.24 9.41 -9.37
C HIS A 98 21.28 10.92 -9.05
N GLU A 99 20.57 11.41 -8.05
CA GLU A 99 20.58 12.82 -7.67
C GLU A 99 20.96 12.96 -6.18
N LEU A 100 21.87 13.88 -5.87
CA LEU A 100 22.35 14.11 -4.53
C LEU A 100 22.19 15.59 -4.13
N PHE A 101 21.51 15.82 -3.00
CA PHE A 101 21.40 17.16 -2.40
C PHE A 101 21.59 17.05 -0.88
N LEU A 102 22.71 17.59 -0.39
CA LEU A 102 23.16 17.52 1.00
C LEU A 102 23.32 18.94 1.59
N GLU A 103 23.52 19.04 2.91
CA GLU A 103 23.66 20.33 3.64
C GLU A 103 24.69 21.27 3.01
N HIS A 104 25.82 20.74 2.53
CA HIS A 104 26.86 21.55 1.90
C HIS A 104 26.47 22.12 0.52
N HIS A 105 25.66 21.41 -0.28
CA HIS A 105 25.12 21.94 -1.55
C HIS A 105 24.22 23.14 -1.27
N LEU A 106 23.42 23.06 -0.19
CA LEU A 106 22.62 24.18 0.28
C LEU A 106 23.50 25.33 0.78
N GLN A 107 24.58 25.04 1.51
CA GLN A 107 25.52 26.07 1.99
C GLN A 107 26.26 26.78 0.84
N GLN A 108 26.58 26.08 -0.25
CA GLN A 108 27.14 26.67 -1.48
C GLN A 108 26.11 27.57 -2.17
N ALA A 109 24.91 27.04 -2.45
CA ALA A 109 23.80 27.82 -3.01
C ALA A 109 23.49 29.09 -2.20
N LEU A 110 23.64 29.05 -0.88
CA LEU A 110 23.45 30.21 -0.01
C LEU A 110 24.61 31.22 -0.12
N ASN A 111 25.85 30.75 -0.18
CA ASN A 111 27.05 31.59 -0.33
C ASN A 111 27.05 32.34 -1.67
N ASP A 112 26.54 31.72 -2.74
CA ASP A 112 26.44 32.35 -4.06
C ASP A 112 25.43 33.51 -4.07
N ILE A 113 24.40 33.45 -3.23
CA ILE A 113 23.38 34.51 -3.12
C ILE A 113 23.82 35.62 -2.16
N ILE A 114 24.36 35.23 -1.00
CA ILE A 114 24.86 36.14 0.04
C ILE A 114 26.19 35.58 0.57
N PRO A 115 27.33 36.13 0.12
CA PRO A 115 28.63 35.71 0.60
C PRO A 115 28.76 35.86 2.12
N GLY A 116 29.24 34.81 2.80
CA GLY A 116 29.46 34.81 4.25
C GLY A 116 28.24 34.51 5.11
N ILE A 117 27.13 34.07 4.52
CA ILE A 117 25.98 33.53 5.25
C ILE A 117 26.28 32.09 5.69
N GLN A 118 25.87 31.70 6.91
CA GLN A 118 26.08 30.32 7.37
C GLN A 118 24.79 29.71 7.90
N ILE A 119 24.65 28.41 7.65
CA ILE A 119 23.66 27.57 8.33
C ILE A 119 24.07 27.44 9.79
N TYR A 120 23.17 27.78 10.70
CA TYR A 120 23.41 27.68 12.13
C TYR A 120 23.67 26.21 12.50
N LYS A 121 24.72 25.97 13.29
CA LYS A 121 25.17 24.61 13.62
C LYS A 121 24.04 23.77 14.23
N ASN A 122 23.86 22.56 13.71
CA ASN A 122 22.80 21.61 14.08
C ASN A 122 21.37 22.11 13.78
N SER A 123 21.18 23.09 12.88
CA SER A 123 19.83 23.54 12.46
C SER A 123 19.28 22.84 11.23
N TYR A 124 20.14 22.19 10.45
CA TYR A 124 19.76 21.46 9.25
C TYR A 124 19.16 20.11 9.60
N PHE A 125 17.94 19.85 9.13
CA PHE A 125 17.39 18.50 9.11
C PHE A 125 16.37 18.31 7.99
N VAL A 126 16.26 17.06 7.54
CA VAL A 126 15.46 16.63 6.39
C VAL A 126 14.38 15.69 6.89
N PHE A 127 13.16 15.89 6.43
CA PHE A 127 12.06 14.97 6.67
C PHE A 127 11.25 14.79 5.39
N GLN A 128 10.80 13.56 5.15
CA GLN A 128 10.03 13.20 3.97
C GLN A 128 8.56 13.04 4.34
N ASP A 129 7.69 13.39 3.41
CA ASP A 129 6.27 13.12 3.51
C ASP A 129 5.89 11.88 2.68
N HIS A 130 4.77 11.25 3.04
CA HIS A 130 4.28 10.00 2.46
C HIS A 130 3.99 10.08 0.95
N GLN A 131 4.00 11.27 0.36
CA GLN A 131 3.72 11.54 -1.04
C GLN A 131 4.97 11.78 -1.90
N GLY A 132 6.17 11.44 -1.40
CA GLY A 132 7.42 11.59 -2.16
C GLY A 132 7.91 13.04 -2.24
N LEU A 133 7.57 13.86 -1.25
CA LEU A 133 8.07 15.22 -1.09
C LEU A 133 9.13 15.28 0.01
N ARG A 134 10.23 15.95 -0.27
CA ARG A 134 11.34 16.19 0.64
C ARG A 134 11.22 17.61 1.21
N PHE A 135 11.15 17.70 2.53
CA PHE A 135 11.16 18.97 3.25
C PHE A 135 12.50 19.16 3.95
N ILE A 136 13.06 20.36 3.83
CA ILE A 136 14.34 20.72 4.43
C ILE A 136 14.12 21.96 5.29
N TYR A 137 14.51 21.88 6.56
CA TYR A 137 14.52 23.01 7.47
C TYR A 137 15.95 23.32 7.91
N PHE A 138 16.25 24.62 7.98
CA PHE A 138 17.52 25.15 8.48
C PHE A 138 17.35 26.61 8.93
N GLU A 139 18.32 27.10 9.69
CA GLU A 139 18.34 28.48 10.16
C GLU A 139 19.60 29.18 9.67
N LEU A 140 19.47 30.44 9.27
CA LEU A 140 20.58 31.25 8.77
C LEU A 140 21.01 32.29 9.80
N GLU A 141 22.33 32.39 9.99
CA GLU A 141 22.98 33.42 10.79
C GLU A 141 23.91 34.26 9.90
N GLN A 142 24.00 35.56 10.20
CA GLN A 142 25.00 36.46 9.62
C GLN A 142 26.15 36.65 10.60
N PHE A 143 27.39 36.66 10.11
CA PHE A 143 28.58 36.94 10.93
C PHE A 143 28.50 38.25 11.73
N SER A 144 27.77 39.26 11.25
CA SER A 144 27.65 40.57 11.90
C SER A 144 26.63 40.64 13.04
N ALA A 145 25.90 39.55 13.33
CA ALA A 145 24.75 39.50 14.25
C ALA A 145 23.62 40.51 13.95
N LYS A 146 23.67 41.21 12.80
CA LYS A 146 22.61 42.09 12.31
C LYS A 146 21.46 41.26 11.74
N ALA A 147 20.26 41.83 11.77
CA ALA A 147 19.09 41.21 11.17
C ALA A 147 19.17 41.30 9.64
N PHE A 148 18.77 40.23 8.95
CA PHE A 148 18.57 40.25 7.49
C PHE A 148 17.65 41.40 7.09
N ASP A 149 18.11 42.22 6.14
CA ASP A 149 17.33 43.33 5.60
C ASP A 149 16.24 42.83 4.62
N LEU A 150 15.42 43.74 4.11
CA LEU A 150 14.34 43.40 3.17
C LEU A 150 14.86 43.00 1.78
N ILE A 151 16.01 43.53 1.36
CA ILE A 151 16.61 43.27 0.05
C ILE A 151 17.19 41.85 0.03
N GLN A 152 17.99 41.50 1.03
CA GLN A 152 18.55 40.18 1.26
C GLN A 152 17.48 39.09 1.33
N LYS A 153 16.35 39.36 2.01
CA LYS A 153 15.22 38.40 2.05
C LYS A 153 14.53 38.23 0.71
N ARG A 154 14.34 39.32 -0.05
CA ARG A 154 13.78 39.23 -1.40
C ARG A 154 14.73 38.47 -2.32
N HIS A 155 16.02 38.74 -2.22
CA HIS A 155 17.05 38.08 -3.00
C HIS A 155 17.06 36.57 -2.71
N LEU A 156 17.10 36.16 -1.43
CA LEU A 156 16.96 34.77 -1.03
C LEU A 156 15.65 34.15 -1.52
N LYS A 157 14.52 34.84 -1.43
CA LYS A 157 13.23 34.30 -1.85
C LYS A 157 13.16 34.01 -3.35
N THR A 158 13.81 34.85 -4.17
CA THR A 158 13.79 34.73 -5.63
C THR A 158 14.86 33.77 -6.15
N MET A 159 16.10 33.89 -5.65
CA MET A 159 17.25 33.17 -6.20
C MET A 159 17.42 31.78 -5.59
N LEU A 160 17.16 31.59 -4.29
CA LEU A 160 17.48 30.34 -3.61
C LEU A 160 16.79 29.10 -4.22
N PRO A 161 15.52 29.14 -4.67
CA PRO A 161 14.93 28.01 -5.40
C PRO A 161 15.66 27.66 -6.70
N GLN A 162 16.18 28.67 -7.42
CA GLN A 162 16.94 28.48 -8.66
C GLN A 162 18.32 27.91 -8.37
N GLU A 163 19.00 28.47 -7.36
CA GLU A 163 20.32 28.02 -6.93
C GLU A 163 20.29 26.60 -6.37
N ILE A 164 19.27 26.25 -5.58
CA ILE A 164 19.08 24.88 -5.12
C ILE A 164 18.96 23.92 -6.31
N LYS A 165 18.21 24.30 -7.35
CA LYS A 165 18.08 23.47 -8.55
C LYS A 165 19.40 23.31 -9.29
N ALA A 166 20.19 24.38 -9.37
CA ALA A 166 21.53 24.34 -9.98
C ALA A 166 22.49 23.44 -9.18
N HIS A 167 22.36 23.40 -7.86
CA HIS A 167 23.23 22.64 -6.96
C HIS A 167 22.74 21.20 -6.65
N ILE A 168 21.69 20.70 -7.33
CA ILE A 168 21.37 19.27 -7.29
C ILE A 168 22.41 18.54 -8.13
N GLU A 169 23.17 17.67 -7.48
CA GLU A 169 24.27 16.95 -8.10
C GLU A 169 23.74 15.70 -8.81
N THR A 170 23.99 15.56 -10.11
CA THR A 170 23.66 14.34 -10.86
C THR A 170 24.82 13.35 -10.77
N LEU A 171 24.52 12.15 -10.28
CA LEU A 171 25.48 11.08 -10.11
C LEU A 171 25.77 10.41 -11.47
N THR A 172 27.02 10.46 -11.93
CA THR A 172 27.46 9.77 -13.16
C THR A 172 27.67 8.29 -12.87
N HIS A 173 27.06 7.41 -13.67
CA HIS A 173 27.28 5.96 -13.57
C HIS A 173 28.74 5.61 -13.94
N PRO A 174 29.36 4.63 -13.26
CA PRO A 174 30.64 4.09 -13.70
C PRO A 174 30.48 3.52 -15.12
N LEU A 175 31.31 3.97 -16.06
CA LEU A 175 31.24 3.56 -17.48
C LEU A 175 31.56 2.08 -17.71
N PHE A 176 31.97 1.36 -16.66
CA PHE A 176 32.38 -0.04 -16.72
C PHE A 176 31.98 -0.76 -15.42
N VAL A 177 31.42 -1.96 -15.55
CA VAL A 177 30.82 -2.83 -14.50
C VAL A 177 31.69 -2.96 -13.24
N LEU A 178 31.07 -3.04 -12.06
CA LEU A 178 31.75 -3.25 -10.77
C LEU A 178 32.78 -4.39 -10.83
N ARG A 179 33.99 -4.07 -10.36
CA ARG A 179 35.16 -4.92 -10.08
C ARG A 179 35.04 -6.40 -10.48
N ASN A 180 35.74 -6.78 -11.55
CA ASN A 180 36.13 -8.16 -11.83
C ASN A 180 37.67 -8.25 -11.85
N ASP A 181 38.26 -8.99 -10.91
CA ASP A 181 39.70 -9.18 -10.83
C ASP A 181 40.27 -9.90 -12.07
N GLU A 182 39.46 -10.72 -12.75
CA GLU A 182 39.84 -11.37 -14.02
C GLU A 182 40.04 -10.35 -15.15
N GLU A 183 39.20 -9.31 -15.20
CA GLU A 183 39.27 -8.24 -16.21
C GLU A 183 40.55 -7.40 -16.03
N ILE A 184 40.96 -7.14 -14.78
CA ILE A 184 42.21 -6.44 -14.46
C ILE A 184 43.40 -7.27 -14.97
N VAL A 185 43.41 -8.58 -14.73
CA VAL A 185 44.48 -9.47 -15.22
C VAL A 185 44.52 -9.52 -16.74
N GLN A 186 43.36 -9.63 -17.42
CA GLN A 186 43.29 -9.60 -18.88
C GLN A 186 43.84 -8.30 -19.47
N ASN A 187 43.47 -7.15 -18.87
CA ASN A 187 43.97 -5.85 -19.29
C ASN A 187 45.48 -5.71 -19.07
N ILE A 188 46.03 -6.20 -17.95
CA ILE A 188 47.47 -6.24 -17.71
C ILE A 188 48.18 -7.09 -18.78
N LEU A 189 47.65 -8.26 -19.12
CA LEU A 189 48.22 -9.12 -20.16
C LEU A 189 48.16 -8.46 -21.54
N LYS A 190 47.07 -7.75 -21.84
CA LYS A 190 46.92 -6.98 -23.09
C LYS A 190 47.97 -5.87 -23.19
N LEU A 191 48.12 -5.07 -22.14
CA LEU A 191 49.12 -4.00 -22.06
C LEU A 191 50.55 -4.55 -22.17
N SER A 192 50.82 -5.69 -21.54
CA SER A 192 52.13 -6.36 -21.57
C SER A 192 52.53 -6.83 -22.97
N LYS A 193 51.56 -7.23 -23.82
CA LYS A 193 51.81 -7.69 -25.21
C LYS A 193 52.23 -6.57 -26.15
N GLU A 194 51.85 -5.32 -25.86
CA GLU A 194 52.19 -4.14 -26.64
C GLU A 194 53.61 -3.63 -26.38
N LEU A 195 54.31 -4.16 -25.37
CA LEU A 195 55.70 -3.86 -25.06
C LEU A 195 56.60 -5.00 -25.53
N GLN A 196 57.26 -4.86 -26.67
CA GLN A 196 58.11 -5.89 -27.29
C GLN A 196 59.57 -5.45 -27.44
N GLU A 197 59.82 -4.15 -27.59
CA GLU A 197 61.15 -3.56 -27.80
C GLU A 197 61.56 -2.67 -26.64
N GLU A 198 62.87 -2.48 -26.44
CA GLU A 198 63.43 -1.66 -25.34
C GLU A 198 62.98 -0.19 -25.39
N LYS A 199 62.64 0.31 -26.57
CA LYS A 199 62.21 1.71 -26.79
C LYS A 199 60.70 1.91 -26.66
N ASP A 200 59.93 0.87 -26.36
CA ASP A 200 58.48 0.99 -26.26
C ASP A 200 58.07 1.84 -25.04
N ILE A 201 57.18 2.79 -25.30
CA ILE A 201 56.64 3.68 -24.27
C ILE A 201 55.64 2.96 -23.35
N PRO A 202 55.50 3.37 -22.08
CA PRO A 202 54.50 2.83 -21.16
C PRO A 202 53.08 2.76 -21.75
N GLN A 203 52.35 1.71 -21.40
CA GLN A 203 50.98 1.47 -21.86
C GLN A 203 50.02 1.61 -20.68
N VAL A 204 48.96 2.41 -20.86
CA VAL A 204 48.05 2.79 -19.77
C VAL A 204 46.59 2.60 -20.17
N ILE A 205 45.79 2.09 -19.23
CA ILE A 205 44.33 2.15 -19.25
C ILE A 205 43.88 3.01 -18.07
N ILE A 206 43.14 4.07 -18.37
CA ILE A 206 42.55 4.99 -17.39
C ILE A 206 41.04 4.72 -17.32
N ARG A 207 40.52 4.44 -16.14
CA ARG A 207 39.10 4.10 -15.93
C ARG A 207 38.51 4.94 -14.80
N PHE A 208 37.39 5.60 -15.07
CA PHE A 208 36.62 6.27 -14.01
C PHE A 208 35.90 5.20 -13.18
N GLU A 209 36.08 5.24 -11.86
CA GLU A 209 35.49 4.23 -10.96
C GLU A 209 34.27 4.77 -10.24
N ASN A 210 34.42 5.87 -9.51
CA ASN A 210 33.32 6.52 -8.82
C ASN A 210 33.66 8.00 -8.56
N GLN A 211 32.66 8.72 -8.07
CA GLN A 211 32.82 10.08 -7.57
C GLN A 211 32.47 10.13 -6.10
N GLU A 212 33.28 10.87 -5.36
CA GLU A 212 33.05 11.25 -3.98
C GLU A 212 32.72 12.75 -3.91
N LYS A 213 32.38 13.23 -2.71
CA LYS A 213 31.85 14.58 -2.47
C LYS A 213 32.68 15.72 -3.10
N GLU A 214 34.00 15.62 -3.10
CA GLU A 214 34.90 16.65 -3.66
C GLU A 214 35.92 16.07 -4.66
N LEU A 215 35.91 14.75 -4.87
CA LEU A 215 36.96 14.02 -5.57
C LEU A 215 36.38 13.09 -6.65
N LEU A 216 37.10 12.95 -7.75
CA LEU A 216 36.86 11.95 -8.79
C LEU A 216 37.91 10.86 -8.67
N ASN A 217 37.47 9.60 -8.60
CA ASN A 217 38.36 8.46 -8.44
C ASN A 217 38.56 7.73 -9.77
N PHE A 218 39.82 7.60 -10.18
CA PHE A 218 40.22 6.89 -11.38
C PHE A 218 41.10 5.68 -11.05
N LEU A 219 40.73 4.52 -11.56
CA LEU A 219 41.56 3.33 -11.60
C LEU A 219 42.52 3.41 -12.78
N ILE A 220 43.80 3.23 -12.51
CA ILE A 220 44.89 3.23 -13.49
C ILE A 220 45.51 1.84 -13.54
N ILE A 221 45.51 1.24 -14.73
CA ILE A 221 46.28 0.03 -15.02
C ILE A 221 47.40 0.43 -15.97
N LEU A 222 48.65 0.32 -15.50
CA LEU A 222 49.83 0.76 -16.23
C LEU A 222 50.85 -0.37 -16.30
N VAL A 223 51.36 -0.64 -17.50
CA VAL A 223 52.51 -1.54 -17.70
C VAL A 223 53.65 -0.75 -18.36
N ARG A 224 54.85 -0.84 -17.78
CA ARG A 224 56.04 -0.17 -18.29
C ARG A 224 57.27 -1.08 -18.27
N LEU A 225 58.27 -0.72 -19.05
CA LEU A 225 59.59 -1.32 -18.97
C LEU A 225 60.40 -0.66 -17.85
N LYS A 226 60.99 -1.50 -17.00
CA LYS A 226 61.81 -1.10 -15.85
C LYS A 226 63.19 -1.76 -15.95
N PRO A 227 64.24 -0.99 -16.22
CA PRO A 227 65.62 -1.46 -16.05
C PRO A 227 65.90 -1.85 -14.60
N SER A 228 66.76 -2.85 -14.38
CA SER A 228 67.06 -3.40 -13.04
C SER A 228 67.51 -2.35 -12.00
N CYS A 229 68.10 -1.23 -12.43
CA CYS A 229 68.58 -0.15 -11.55
C CYS A 229 67.60 1.04 -11.42
N ALA A 230 66.43 1.00 -12.07
CA ALA A 230 65.46 2.10 -12.05
C ALA A 230 64.49 1.99 -10.85
N PRO A 231 64.04 3.12 -10.26
CA PRO A 231 63.05 3.10 -9.19
C PRO A 231 61.73 2.50 -9.66
N SER A 232 60.98 1.88 -8.74
CA SER A 232 59.62 1.39 -9.02
C SER A 232 58.65 2.54 -9.32
N LEU A 233 57.55 2.26 -10.02
CA LEU A 233 56.56 3.30 -10.31
C LEU A 233 55.97 3.87 -9.02
N LYS A 234 55.80 3.02 -8.01
CA LYS A 234 55.35 3.40 -6.67
C LYS A 234 56.27 4.44 -6.02
N GLU A 235 57.58 4.28 -6.16
CA GLU A 235 58.56 5.25 -5.65
C GLU A 235 58.58 6.56 -6.45
N LEU A 236 58.39 6.49 -7.78
CA LEU A 236 58.33 7.68 -8.64
C LEU A 236 57.10 8.54 -8.35
N LEU A 237 55.93 7.90 -8.19
CA LEU A 237 54.67 8.59 -7.93
C LEU A 237 54.58 9.10 -6.49
N ASN A 238 55.08 8.38 -5.49
CA ASN A 238 55.10 8.84 -4.09
C ASN A 238 56.02 10.05 -3.85
N LYS A 239 56.98 10.32 -4.74
CA LYS A 239 57.86 11.50 -4.66
C LYS A 239 57.18 12.79 -5.15
N ASN A 240 56.06 12.70 -5.87
CA ASN A 240 55.30 13.86 -6.33
C ASN A 240 54.11 14.11 -5.40
N ALA A 241 54.12 15.26 -4.73
CA ALA A 241 53.13 15.63 -3.71
C ALA A 241 51.73 15.95 -4.28
N ASP A 242 51.60 16.08 -5.60
CA ASP A 242 50.37 16.51 -6.28
C ASP A 242 49.35 15.37 -6.51
N PHE A 243 49.67 14.14 -6.10
CA PHE A 243 48.77 13.00 -6.28
C PHE A 243 48.27 12.43 -4.96
N ASN A 244 46.95 12.31 -4.83
CA ASN A 244 46.35 11.47 -3.80
C ASN A 244 46.19 10.05 -4.34
N LEU A 245 47.10 9.16 -3.93
CA LEU A 245 47.31 7.84 -4.54
C LEU A 245 47.00 6.70 -3.58
N LYS A 246 46.37 5.65 -4.09
CA LYS A 246 46.24 4.37 -3.41
C LYS A 246 46.67 3.24 -4.33
N PHE A 247 47.85 2.67 -4.06
CA PHE A 247 48.32 1.49 -4.78
C PHE A 247 47.60 0.23 -4.30
N GLU A 248 47.05 -0.54 -5.23
CA GLU A 248 46.42 -1.82 -4.95
C GLU A 248 47.38 -2.97 -5.22
N GLN A 249 48.03 -2.97 -6.39
CA GLN A 249 48.87 -4.08 -6.80
C GLN A 249 50.04 -3.62 -7.69
N THR A 250 51.22 -4.17 -7.42
CA THR A 250 52.39 -4.10 -8.32
C THR A 250 52.88 -5.52 -8.58
N LYS A 251 53.03 -5.90 -9.86
CA LYS A 251 53.52 -7.24 -10.26
C LYS A 251 54.49 -7.12 -11.43
N ILE A 252 55.45 -8.04 -11.49
CA ILE A 252 56.27 -8.24 -12.69
C ILE A 252 55.58 -9.28 -13.56
N VAL A 253 55.33 -8.92 -14.82
CA VAL A 253 54.50 -9.72 -15.75
C VAL A 253 55.29 -10.30 -16.93
N GLY A 254 56.61 -10.11 -16.93
CA GLY A 254 57.54 -10.63 -17.92
C GLY A 254 58.87 -9.88 -17.91
N THR A 255 59.81 -10.32 -18.74
CA THR A 255 61.11 -9.67 -18.98
C THR A 255 61.37 -9.52 -20.47
N ILE A 256 62.12 -8.48 -20.83
CA ILE A 256 62.70 -8.27 -22.16
C ILE A 256 64.22 -8.29 -21.94
N GLN A 257 64.94 -9.11 -22.72
CA GLN A 257 66.42 -9.22 -22.69
C GLN A 257 67.02 -9.31 -21.27
N ASP A 258 66.73 -10.37 -20.51
CA ASP A 258 67.28 -10.80 -19.18
C ASP A 258 67.43 -9.76 -18.03
N HIS A 259 67.27 -8.46 -18.27
CA HIS A 259 67.65 -7.36 -17.38
C HIS A 259 66.62 -6.22 -17.36
N ILE A 260 65.62 -6.24 -18.25
CA ILE A 260 64.51 -5.27 -18.29
C ILE A 260 63.21 -5.98 -17.92
N GLN A 261 62.56 -5.54 -16.85
CA GLN A 261 61.33 -6.13 -16.36
C GLN A 261 60.10 -5.37 -16.85
N LYS A 262 59.03 -6.08 -17.18
CA LYS A 262 57.69 -5.50 -17.41
C LYS A 262 57.00 -5.32 -16.06
N GLU A 263 56.99 -4.10 -15.55
CA GLU A 263 56.38 -3.73 -14.28
C GLU A 263 54.92 -3.30 -14.52
N ALA A 264 53.96 -4.09 -14.02
CA ALA A 264 52.54 -3.79 -14.05
C ALA A 264 52.07 -3.20 -12.71
N ASN A 265 51.31 -2.12 -12.77
CA ASN A 265 50.81 -1.39 -11.62
C ASN A 265 49.32 -1.13 -11.76
N VAL A 266 48.58 -1.37 -10.67
CA VAL A 266 47.16 -1.08 -10.52
C VAL A 266 47.00 -0.17 -9.31
N PHE A 267 46.51 1.04 -9.53
CA PHE A 267 46.42 2.06 -8.49
C PHE A 267 45.32 3.06 -8.80
N TYR A 268 44.90 3.77 -7.76
CA TYR A 268 43.90 4.80 -7.82
C TYR A 268 44.53 6.19 -7.76
N ILE A 269 44.03 7.09 -8.60
CA ILE A 269 44.30 8.53 -8.53
C ILE A 269 43.00 9.23 -8.20
N GLN A 270 43.03 10.10 -7.18
CA GLN A 270 41.93 11.01 -6.89
C GLN A 270 42.28 12.41 -7.39
N ILE A 271 41.39 13.03 -8.16
CA ILE A 271 41.53 14.43 -8.62
C ILE A 271 40.36 15.28 -8.13
N GLU A 272 40.59 16.58 -7.97
CA GLU A 272 39.54 17.51 -7.55
C GLU A 272 38.40 17.56 -8.58
N LYS A 273 37.16 17.48 -8.09
CA LYS A 273 35.98 17.45 -8.95
C LYS A 273 35.64 18.81 -9.57
N ARG A 274 35.81 19.90 -8.81
CA ARG A 274 35.31 21.25 -9.15
C ARG A 274 35.80 21.79 -10.52
N PRO A 275 37.09 21.66 -10.90
CA PRO A 275 37.57 22.15 -12.19
C PRO A 275 36.98 21.43 -13.39
N HIS A 276 36.40 20.25 -13.17
CA HIS A 276 35.88 19.36 -14.20
C HIS A 276 34.35 19.32 -14.20
N LEU A 277 33.68 20.32 -13.64
CA LEU A 277 32.24 20.48 -13.74
C LEU A 277 31.87 21.31 -14.96
N ARG A 278 30.84 20.86 -15.68
CA ARG A 278 30.18 21.66 -16.72
C ARG A 278 29.31 22.74 -16.08
N LYS A 279 28.80 23.66 -16.90
CA LYS A 279 27.93 24.77 -16.47
C LYS A 279 26.62 24.31 -15.81
N ASP A 280 26.21 23.07 -16.02
CA ASP A 280 25.03 22.43 -15.43
C ASP A 280 25.39 21.52 -14.24
N HIS A 281 26.60 21.64 -13.68
CA HIS A 281 27.12 20.83 -12.58
C HIS A 281 27.27 19.32 -12.86
N SER A 282 27.14 18.90 -14.13
CA SER A 282 27.53 17.54 -14.55
C SER A 282 29.05 17.41 -14.68
N ILE A 283 29.60 16.20 -14.52
CA ILE A 283 31.05 15.96 -14.65
C ILE A 283 31.47 15.90 -16.12
N ASP A 284 32.48 16.69 -16.46
CA ASP A 284 33.26 16.56 -17.68
C ASP A 284 34.42 15.56 -17.49
N LEU A 285 34.13 14.28 -17.74
CA LEU A 285 35.11 13.20 -17.66
C LEU A 285 36.27 13.35 -18.65
N MET A 286 36.09 14.10 -19.75
CA MET A 286 37.15 14.33 -20.73
C MET A 286 38.15 15.36 -20.18
N SER A 287 37.64 16.46 -19.60
CA SER A 287 38.45 17.44 -18.88
C SER A 287 39.23 16.78 -17.73
N ALA A 288 38.55 15.96 -16.92
CA ALA A 288 39.14 15.22 -15.82
C ALA A 288 40.24 14.24 -16.30
N ARG A 289 39.97 13.47 -17.36
CA ARG A 289 40.94 12.54 -17.95
C ARG A 289 42.14 13.27 -18.56
N SER A 290 41.91 14.39 -19.23
CA SER A 290 42.98 15.18 -19.86
C SER A 290 43.93 15.74 -18.79
N HIS A 291 43.38 16.24 -17.69
CA HIS A 291 44.15 16.64 -16.52
C HIS A 291 44.95 15.48 -15.95
N LEU A 292 44.33 14.31 -15.80
CA LEU A 292 45.01 13.10 -15.31
C LEU A 292 46.12 12.62 -16.26
N THR A 293 45.94 12.74 -17.57
CA THR A 293 46.98 12.44 -18.58
C THR A 293 48.17 13.38 -18.43
N VAL A 294 47.94 14.69 -18.28
CA VAL A 294 49.01 15.68 -18.06
C VAL A 294 49.78 15.37 -16.77
N LEU A 295 49.06 15.07 -15.69
CA LEU A 295 49.65 14.68 -14.42
C LEU A 295 50.51 13.42 -14.58
N LEU A 296 49.97 12.33 -15.15
CA LEU A 296 50.72 11.10 -15.37
C LEU A 296 51.97 11.34 -16.23
N SER A 297 51.83 12.05 -17.36
CA SER A 297 52.94 12.34 -18.27
C SER A 297 54.08 13.11 -17.61
N SER A 298 53.78 13.96 -16.61
CA SER A 298 54.82 14.68 -15.85
C SER A 298 55.74 13.76 -15.05
N VAL A 299 55.30 12.53 -14.72
CA VAL A 299 56.05 11.58 -13.90
C VAL A 299 56.66 10.45 -14.70
N ILE A 300 55.90 9.89 -15.66
CA ILE A 300 56.32 8.70 -16.42
C ILE A 300 56.78 9.02 -17.85
N GLY A 301 56.70 10.28 -18.28
CA GLY A 301 56.96 10.70 -19.65
C GLY A 301 55.82 10.34 -20.61
N ASP A 302 56.12 10.28 -21.89
CA ASP A 302 55.15 9.90 -22.92
C ASP A 302 54.65 8.47 -22.68
N PHE A 303 53.33 8.28 -22.75
CA PHE A 303 52.70 6.97 -22.61
C PHE A 303 51.54 6.85 -23.60
N ARG A 304 51.17 5.61 -23.93
CA ARG A 304 50.03 5.32 -24.80
C ARG A 304 48.79 5.02 -23.97
N ASP A 305 47.78 5.90 -24.09
CA ASP A 305 46.45 5.68 -23.53
C ASP A 305 45.62 4.79 -24.46
N LEU A 306 45.49 3.50 -24.11
CA LEU A 306 44.86 2.49 -24.97
C LEU A 306 43.34 2.64 -25.09
N ASN A 307 42.67 3.26 -24.13
CA ASN A 307 41.24 3.56 -24.21
C ASN A 307 40.93 5.05 -24.46
N GLY A 308 41.94 5.92 -24.49
CA GLY A 308 41.78 7.36 -24.76
C GLY A 308 41.30 7.67 -26.18
N GLY A 309 41.82 6.96 -27.19
CA GLY A 309 41.40 7.13 -28.58
C GLY A 309 39.92 6.80 -28.84
N MET A 310 39.38 5.84 -28.08
CA MET A 310 37.96 5.49 -28.13
C MET A 310 37.10 6.65 -27.62
N ILE A 311 37.46 7.24 -26.47
CA ILE A 311 36.72 8.35 -25.85
C ILE A 311 36.75 9.62 -26.72
N ILE A 312 37.88 9.90 -27.38
CA ILE A 312 37.98 11.01 -28.35
C ILE A 312 36.97 10.82 -29.49
N LYS A 313 36.94 9.63 -30.10
CA LYS A 313 35.97 9.31 -31.15
C LYS A 313 34.52 9.37 -30.68
N GLN A 314 34.24 9.00 -29.43
CA GLN A 314 32.90 9.15 -28.83
C GLN A 314 32.47 10.60 -28.77
N ASN A 315 33.36 11.48 -28.30
CA ASN A 315 33.09 12.91 -28.22
C ASN A 315 32.93 13.55 -29.60
N GLU A 316 33.75 13.17 -30.58
CA GLU A 316 33.62 13.61 -31.97
C GLU A 316 32.26 13.21 -32.56
N LEU A 317 31.87 11.93 -32.41
CA LEU A 317 30.58 11.45 -32.89
C LEU A 317 29.41 12.14 -32.20
N PHE A 318 29.51 12.36 -30.89
CA PHE A 318 28.49 13.07 -30.13
C PHE A 318 28.34 14.54 -30.55
N ALA A 319 29.46 15.22 -30.82
CA ALA A 319 29.46 16.58 -31.33
C ALA A 319 28.86 16.67 -32.73
N LEU A 320 29.14 15.70 -33.60
CA LEU A 320 28.52 15.58 -34.93
C LEU A 320 27.01 15.35 -34.82
N LEU A 321 26.57 14.45 -33.92
CA LEU A 321 25.14 14.22 -33.66
C LEU A 321 24.44 15.48 -33.15
N LYS A 322 25.04 16.20 -32.19
CA LYS A 322 24.54 17.50 -31.71
C LYS A 322 24.42 18.51 -32.84
N LYS A 323 25.37 18.54 -33.78
CA LYS A 323 25.34 19.45 -34.94
C LYS A 323 24.18 19.13 -35.89
N GLU A 324 23.94 17.85 -36.17
CA GLU A 324 22.84 17.36 -37.02
C GLU A 324 21.44 17.63 -36.43
N LEU A 325 21.35 17.83 -35.11
CA LEU A 325 20.10 18.07 -34.37
C LEU A 325 19.81 19.55 -34.07
N LYS A 326 20.67 20.49 -34.51
CA LYS A 326 20.59 21.92 -34.14
C LYS A 326 19.28 22.63 -34.49
N ASP A 327 18.56 22.16 -35.51
CA ASP A 327 17.30 22.77 -35.97
C ASP A 327 16.04 22.20 -35.26
N GLU A 328 16.22 21.23 -34.35
CA GLU A 328 15.13 20.56 -33.62
C GLU A 328 15.09 21.01 -32.14
N LYS A 329 13.90 21.13 -31.54
CA LYS A 329 13.77 21.37 -30.09
C LYS A 329 14.15 20.09 -29.32
N VAL A 330 15.44 19.94 -29.03
CA VAL A 330 16.00 18.75 -28.37
C VAL A 330 16.26 19.02 -26.89
N ASP A 331 15.79 18.11 -26.04
CA ASP A 331 16.19 18.04 -24.63
C ASP A 331 17.64 17.52 -24.57
N LEU A 332 18.57 18.41 -24.22
CA LEU A 332 20.01 18.10 -24.16
C LEU A 332 20.32 16.99 -23.15
N PHE A 333 19.57 16.90 -22.06
CA PHE A 333 19.75 15.87 -21.05
C PHE A 333 19.30 14.50 -21.58
N LEU A 334 18.17 14.46 -22.27
CA LEU A 334 17.70 13.25 -22.94
C LEU A 334 18.68 12.79 -24.04
N LEU A 335 19.26 13.72 -24.80
CA LEU A 335 20.25 13.42 -25.84
C LEU A 335 21.54 12.84 -25.27
N GLU A 336 22.03 13.37 -24.15
CA GLU A 336 23.21 12.83 -23.46
C GLU A 336 22.94 11.43 -22.90
N ASN A 337 21.83 11.23 -22.20
CA ASN A 337 21.44 9.91 -21.68
C ASN A 337 21.25 8.88 -22.79
N PHE A 338 20.70 9.30 -23.93
CA PHE A 338 20.57 8.46 -25.11
C PHE A 338 21.92 8.00 -25.64
N PHE A 339 22.84 8.94 -25.89
CA PHE A 339 24.10 8.62 -26.53
C PHE A 339 24.97 7.70 -25.66
N TYR A 340 25.08 7.99 -24.37
CA TYR A 340 25.92 7.21 -23.46
C TYR A 340 25.29 5.89 -23.00
N SER A 341 23.99 5.67 -23.24
CA SER A 341 23.34 4.38 -22.99
C SER A 341 23.40 3.42 -24.19
N LEU A 342 24.00 3.82 -25.32
CA LEU A 342 24.15 2.96 -26.49
C LEU A 342 25.08 1.78 -26.21
N THR A 343 24.60 0.58 -26.53
CA THR A 343 25.32 -0.69 -26.38
C THR A 343 25.31 -1.45 -27.71
N PRO A 344 26.41 -2.14 -28.07
CA PRO A 344 27.72 -2.14 -27.40
C PRO A 344 28.46 -0.80 -27.55
N VAL A 345 29.36 -0.50 -26.59
CA VAL A 345 30.07 0.80 -26.47
C VAL A 345 30.84 1.18 -27.75
N ALA A 346 31.29 0.20 -28.53
CA ALA A 346 31.98 0.43 -29.80
C ALA A 346 31.13 1.25 -30.79
N ILE A 347 29.80 1.12 -30.76
CA ILE A 347 28.87 1.89 -31.60
C ILE A 347 28.93 3.38 -31.33
N GLN A 348 29.30 3.77 -30.10
CA GLN A 348 29.51 5.17 -29.75
C GLN A 348 30.72 5.78 -30.47
N THR A 349 31.53 5.00 -31.21
CA THR A 349 32.71 5.48 -31.96
C THR A 349 32.67 5.21 -33.46
N THR A 350 31.95 4.18 -33.89
CA THR A 350 32.02 3.67 -35.26
C THR A 350 30.81 4.03 -36.11
N LEU A 351 29.68 4.41 -35.49
CA LEU A 351 28.44 4.65 -36.22
C LEU A 351 28.43 6.02 -36.92
N LEU A 352 27.73 6.10 -38.05
CA LEU A 352 27.46 7.38 -38.71
C LEU A 352 26.42 8.21 -37.92
N PRO A 353 26.50 9.56 -37.93
CA PRO A 353 25.56 10.42 -37.20
C PRO A 353 24.09 10.28 -37.62
N PHE A 354 23.83 9.95 -38.90
CA PHE A 354 22.48 9.93 -39.47
C PHE A 354 21.59 8.79 -38.94
N PRO A 355 22.07 7.52 -38.87
CA PRO A 355 21.35 6.46 -38.15
C PRO A 355 21.07 6.79 -36.68
N LEU A 356 22.02 7.41 -35.96
CA LEU A 356 21.83 7.83 -34.56
C LEU A 356 20.74 8.90 -34.43
N LYS A 357 20.74 9.90 -35.33
CA LYS A 357 19.68 10.92 -35.40
C LYS A 357 18.31 10.27 -35.61
N THR A 358 18.21 9.30 -36.51
CA THR A 358 16.96 8.58 -36.78
C THR A 358 16.44 7.86 -35.53
N LEU A 359 17.33 7.14 -34.83
CA LEU A 359 16.99 6.43 -33.60
C LEU A 359 16.56 7.38 -32.48
N PHE A 360 17.30 8.49 -32.29
CA PHE A 360 16.97 9.51 -31.29
C PHE A 360 15.61 10.16 -31.56
N ASN A 361 15.33 10.53 -32.81
CA ASN A 361 14.06 11.16 -33.17
C ASN A 361 12.86 10.21 -32.98
N LEU A 362 13.03 8.91 -33.26
CA LEU A 362 12.02 7.90 -32.94
C LEU A 362 11.78 7.78 -31.44
N LEU A 363 12.85 7.80 -30.63
CA LEU A 363 12.76 7.75 -29.18
C LEU A 363 12.09 9.01 -28.61
N GLN A 364 12.44 10.19 -29.10
CA GLN A 364 11.82 11.44 -28.69
C GLN A 364 10.33 11.48 -29.06
N LYS A 365 9.98 11.03 -30.27
CA LYS A 365 8.58 10.88 -30.70
C LYS A 365 7.83 9.88 -29.84
N ARG A 366 8.48 8.78 -29.44
CA ARG A 366 7.93 7.76 -28.53
C ARG A 366 7.66 8.33 -27.14
N ILE A 367 8.56 9.15 -26.61
CA ILE A 367 8.40 9.82 -25.31
C ILE A 367 7.23 10.83 -25.35
N GLN A 368 7.01 11.49 -26.49
CA GLN A 368 5.90 12.44 -26.66
C GLN A 368 4.54 11.77 -26.90
N GLN A 369 4.50 10.54 -27.43
CA GLN A 369 3.27 9.80 -27.75
C GLN A 369 2.91 8.79 -26.65
N ASN A 370 1.88 9.12 -25.85
CA ASN A 370 1.40 8.34 -24.70
C ASN A 370 0.54 7.09 -25.09
N THR A 371 0.88 6.37 -26.15
CA THR A 371 0.13 5.18 -26.66
C THR A 371 1.01 3.94 -26.65
N ASP A 372 0.54 2.70 -26.41
CA ASP A 372 1.43 1.52 -26.24
C ASP A 372 2.10 0.93 -27.53
N ASN A 373 2.22 1.71 -28.60
CA ASN A 373 2.64 1.19 -29.91
C ASN A 373 4.15 1.30 -30.19
N LEU A 374 4.73 0.23 -30.77
CA LEU A 374 6.07 0.19 -31.36
C LEU A 374 6.18 1.20 -32.52
N LEU A 375 7.20 2.07 -32.51
CA LEU A 375 7.55 2.91 -33.65
C LEU A 375 8.68 2.27 -34.45
N VAL A 376 8.56 2.25 -35.78
CA VAL A 376 9.53 1.62 -36.70
C VAL A 376 9.85 2.56 -37.85
N GLN A 377 11.12 2.62 -38.24
CA GLN A 377 11.56 3.30 -39.46
C GLN A 377 12.57 2.42 -40.22
N PHE A 378 12.35 2.28 -41.53
CA PHE A 378 13.24 1.54 -42.43
C PHE A 378 14.07 2.50 -43.29
N ASN A 379 15.31 2.12 -43.57
CA ASN A 379 16.21 2.76 -44.51
C ASN A 379 16.94 1.67 -45.33
N THR A 380 17.62 2.05 -46.40
CA THR A 380 18.35 1.10 -47.27
C THR A 380 19.37 0.27 -46.51
N ASN A 381 20.01 0.84 -45.48
CA ASN A 381 21.15 0.23 -44.79
C ASN A 381 20.88 -0.10 -43.30
N TYR A 382 19.71 0.28 -42.76
CA TYR A 382 19.38 0.07 -41.34
C TYR A 382 17.88 0.11 -41.07
N CYS A 383 17.47 -0.43 -39.92
CA CYS A 383 16.14 -0.29 -39.37
C CYS A 383 16.19 0.14 -37.90
N ALA A 384 15.37 1.12 -37.53
CA ALA A 384 15.34 1.73 -36.20
C ALA A 384 13.98 1.54 -35.54
N PHE A 385 13.98 1.28 -34.23
CA PHE A 385 12.81 0.97 -33.43
C PHE A 385 12.84 1.74 -32.12
N ALA A 386 11.68 2.19 -31.63
CA ALA A 386 11.54 2.74 -30.29
C ALA A 386 10.24 2.27 -29.64
N LEU A 387 10.31 1.91 -28.36
CA LEU A 387 9.18 1.42 -27.57
C LEU A 387 9.29 1.82 -26.10
N SER A 388 8.16 1.68 -25.40
CA SER A 388 8.06 1.80 -23.93
C SER A 388 7.69 0.43 -23.39
N ALA A 389 8.51 -0.19 -22.56
CA ALA A 389 8.25 -1.53 -22.03
C ALA A 389 8.95 -1.79 -20.69
N SER A 390 8.51 -2.79 -19.94
CA SER A 390 9.14 -3.20 -18.68
C SER A 390 10.52 -3.87 -18.89
N PHE A 391 11.31 -4.00 -17.83
CA PHE A 391 12.63 -4.64 -17.90
C PHE A 391 12.52 -6.13 -18.25
N GLU A 392 11.47 -6.79 -17.77
CA GLU A 392 11.14 -8.18 -18.08
C GLU A 392 10.84 -8.37 -19.58
N THR A 393 10.15 -7.40 -20.19
CA THR A 393 9.93 -7.38 -21.66
C THR A 393 11.25 -7.29 -22.40
N LYS A 394 12.19 -6.49 -21.88
CA LYS A 394 13.50 -6.27 -22.50
C LYS A 394 14.34 -7.54 -22.49
N GLU A 395 14.43 -8.25 -21.36
CA GLU A 395 15.17 -9.51 -21.29
C GLU A 395 14.62 -10.56 -22.28
N LEU A 396 13.30 -10.58 -22.45
CA LEU A 396 12.64 -11.45 -23.41
C LEU A 396 12.98 -11.02 -24.85
N LEU A 397 12.91 -9.73 -25.16
CA LEU A 397 13.31 -9.18 -26.45
C LEU A 397 14.76 -9.51 -26.79
N ASP A 398 15.68 -9.26 -25.86
CA ASP A 398 17.10 -9.48 -26.07
C ASP A 398 17.37 -10.98 -26.35
N ARG A 399 16.71 -11.91 -25.66
CA ARG A 399 16.83 -13.36 -25.90
C ARG A 399 16.37 -13.81 -27.29
N HIS A 400 15.34 -13.19 -27.85
CA HIS A 400 14.83 -13.53 -29.19
C HIS A 400 15.58 -12.79 -30.31
N ILE A 401 16.18 -11.64 -29.99
CA ILE A 401 16.95 -10.84 -30.94
C ILE A 401 18.39 -11.35 -31.08
N GLU A 402 19.02 -11.77 -29.98
CA GLU A 402 20.41 -12.22 -29.93
C GLU A 402 20.76 -13.30 -30.99
N PRO A 403 19.91 -14.32 -31.25
CA PRO A 403 20.18 -15.33 -32.30
C PRO A 403 20.15 -14.78 -33.73
N LEU A 404 19.58 -13.60 -33.97
CA LEU A 404 19.49 -12.96 -35.30
C LEU A 404 20.73 -12.12 -35.63
N ILE A 405 21.61 -11.91 -34.66
CA ILE A 405 22.83 -11.09 -34.80
C ILE A 405 23.96 -12.01 -35.24
N SER A 406 24.59 -11.69 -36.37
CA SER A 406 25.75 -12.42 -36.88
C SER A 406 27.09 -11.77 -36.55
N GLN A 407 27.10 -10.48 -36.23
CA GLN A 407 28.29 -9.74 -35.79
C GLN A 407 27.92 -8.76 -34.66
N ASP A 408 28.79 -8.59 -33.66
CA ASP A 408 28.54 -7.75 -32.48
C ASP A 408 28.16 -6.28 -32.79
N LEU A 409 28.54 -5.77 -33.96
CA LEU A 409 28.26 -4.40 -34.38
C LEU A 409 26.98 -4.25 -35.22
N GLU A 410 26.24 -5.32 -35.50
CA GLU A 410 24.99 -5.26 -36.29
C GLU A 410 23.80 -4.68 -35.50
N LEU A 411 23.88 -4.55 -34.17
CA LEU A 411 22.79 -4.06 -33.33
C LEU A 411 23.26 -2.99 -32.33
N ALA A 412 22.61 -1.82 -32.36
CA ALA A 412 22.70 -0.84 -31.28
C ALA A 412 21.43 -0.85 -30.41
N VAL A 413 21.59 -0.86 -29.09
CA VAL A 413 20.49 -0.79 -28.13
C VAL A 413 20.73 0.36 -27.15
N THR A 414 19.70 1.16 -26.89
CA THR A 414 19.68 2.18 -25.83
C THR A 414 18.55 1.90 -24.84
N HIS A 415 18.81 2.21 -23.57
CA HIS A 415 17.84 2.13 -22.48
C HIS A 415 17.86 3.45 -21.70
N ILE A 416 16.70 4.11 -21.64
CA ILE A 416 16.53 5.38 -20.92
C ILE A 416 15.27 5.31 -20.08
N ILE A 417 15.34 5.80 -18.84
CA ILE A 417 14.17 6.03 -18.01
C ILE A 417 13.82 7.52 -18.07
N TYR A 418 12.61 7.84 -18.52
CA TYR A 418 12.12 9.22 -18.60
C TYR A 418 10.73 9.30 -17.97
N ASN A 419 10.52 10.23 -17.02
CA ASN A 419 9.27 10.35 -16.25
C ASN A 419 8.80 9.04 -15.55
N ASN A 420 9.74 8.28 -14.96
CA ASN A 420 9.49 6.95 -14.37
C ASN A 420 9.00 5.87 -15.35
N THR A 421 9.11 6.10 -16.66
CA THR A 421 8.78 5.12 -17.69
C THR A 421 10.06 4.66 -18.40
N PRO A 422 10.35 3.35 -18.43
CA PRO A 422 11.45 2.79 -19.21
C PRO A 422 11.15 2.83 -20.73
N TYR A 423 12.09 3.36 -21.49
CA TYR A 423 12.08 3.39 -22.95
C TYR A 423 13.29 2.64 -23.50
N PHE A 424 13.06 1.89 -24.58
CA PHE A 424 14.09 1.16 -25.30
C PHE A 424 14.09 1.56 -26.76
N ALA A 425 15.28 1.66 -27.36
CA ALA A 425 15.42 1.84 -28.80
C ALA A 425 16.46 0.88 -29.36
N TYR A 426 16.13 0.26 -30.49
CA TYR A 426 16.95 -0.73 -31.19
C TYR A 426 17.28 -0.21 -32.59
N LEU A 427 18.53 -0.36 -33.02
CA LEU A 427 19.00 0.00 -34.36
C LEU A 427 19.75 -1.18 -34.95
N TYR A 428 19.12 -1.84 -35.93
CA TYR A 428 19.70 -2.98 -36.63
C TYR A 428 20.33 -2.51 -37.94
N LEU A 429 21.64 -2.71 -38.09
CA LEU A 429 22.44 -2.32 -39.25
C LEU A 429 22.54 -3.51 -40.19
N SER A 430 21.93 -3.40 -41.38
CA SER A 430 22.01 -4.45 -42.40
C SER A 430 21.61 -3.91 -43.75
N ASP A 431 22.41 -4.18 -44.78
CA ASP A 431 22.08 -3.80 -46.16
C ASP A 431 21.12 -4.80 -46.83
N ASN A 432 20.68 -5.85 -46.11
CA ASN A 432 19.77 -6.87 -46.62
C ASN A 432 18.31 -6.61 -46.14
N PRO A 433 17.39 -6.20 -47.04
CA PRO A 433 16.00 -5.92 -46.67
C PRO A 433 15.26 -7.12 -46.06
N SER A 434 15.63 -8.36 -46.42
CA SER A 434 15.02 -9.57 -45.88
C SER A 434 15.42 -9.80 -44.43
N LYS A 435 16.68 -9.53 -44.05
CA LYS A 435 17.14 -9.58 -42.65
C LYS A 435 16.47 -8.49 -41.81
N GLN A 436 16.36 -7.26 -42.35
CA GLN A 436 15.65 -6.17 -41.66
C GLN A 436 14.17 -6.50 -41.41
N ARG A 437 13.49 -7.13 -42.37
CA ARG A 437 12.09 -7.58 -42.20
C ARG A 437 11.96 -8.68 -41.17
N LEU A 438 12.85 -9.68 -41.19
CA LEU A 438 12.87 -10.77 -40.20
C LEU A 438 13.09 -10.24 -38.78
N PHE A 439 14.02 -9.31 -38.60
CA PHE A 439 14.27 -8.62 -37.33
C PHE A 439 13.01 -7.88 -36.86
N SER A 440 12.38 -7.08 -37.74
CA SER A 440 11.14 -6.35 -37.43
C SER A 440 9.98 -7.29 -37.04
N GLN A 441 9.82 -8.40 -37.76
CA GLN A 441 8.79 -9.40 -37.47
C GLN A 441 9.03 -10.08 -36.13
N THR A 442 10.27 -10.47 -35.85
CA THR A 442 10.65 -11.08 -34.56
C THR A 442 10.37 -10.12 -33.41
N LEU A 443 10.74 -8.84 -33.54
CA LEU A 443 10.51 -7.82 -32.51
C LEU A 443 9.02 -7.60 -32.26
N LYS A 444 8.19 -7.60 -33.31
CA LYS A 444 6.73 -7.53 -33.19
C LYS A 444 6.12 -8.77 -32.54
N GLN A 445 6.49 -9.97 -32.99
CA GLN A 445 6.00 -11.24 -32.41
C GLN A 445 6.40 -11.38 -30.95
N THR A 446 7.63 -11.00 -30.62
CA THR A 446 8.16 -11.02 -29.26
C THR A 446 7.47 -9.99 -28.38
N LEU A 447 7.10 -8.82 -28.93
CA LEU A 447 6.28 -7.84 -28.23
C LEU A 447 4.84 -8.32 -28.04
N GLU A 448 4.25 -9.01 -29.01
CA GLU A 448 2.93 -9.63 -28.86
C GLU A 448 2.97 -10.75 -27.81
N GLU A 449 4.04 -11.55 -27.77
CA GLU A 449 4.27 -12.57 -26.76
C GLU A 449 4.52 -11.96 -25.38
N ALA A 450 5.36 -10.93 -25.28
CA ALA A 450 5.61 -10.20 -24.05
C ALA A 450 4.35 -9.47 -23.60
N GLN A 451 3.54 -8.90 -24.51
CA GLN A 451 2.24 -8.34 -24.18
C GLN A 451 1.25 -9.41 -23.76
N ARG A 452 1.31 -10.64 -24.29
CA ARG A 452 0.52 -11.77 -23.77
C ARG A 452 1.01 -12.20 -22.38
N GLN A 453 2.32 -12.17 -22.13
CA GLN A 453 2.90 -12.49 -20.83
C GLN A 453 2.68 -11.36 -19.78
N ILE A 454 2.59 -10.10 -20.22
CA ILE A 454 2.50 -8.89 -19.36
C ILE A 454 1.07 -8.35 -19.27
N LYS A 455 0.18 -8.59 -20.25
CA LYS A 455 -1.28 -8.40 -20.10
C LYS A 455 -1.94 -9.48 -19.24
N VAL A 456 -1.15 -10.38 -18.66
CA VAL A 456 -1.63 -11.31 -17.64
C VAL A 456 -0.62 -11.36 -16.49
N GLU A 457 -0.28 -10.21 -15.88
CA GLU A 457 -0.02 -10.28 -14.44
C GLU A 457 -1.36 -10.76 -13.87
N LYS A 458 -1.43 -12.03 -13.42
CA LYS A 458 -2.62 -12.60 -12.77
C LYS A 458 -2.78 -11.94 -11.39
N ALA A 459 -2.90 -10.63 -11.40
CA ALA A 459 -2.83 -9.74 -10.28
C ALA A 459 -4.11 -8.92 -10.25
N ILE A 460 -4.76 -8.88 -9.10
CA ILE A 460 -5.91 -8.01 -8.88
C ILE A 460 -5.54 -6.89 -7.92
N LYS A 461 -6.22 -5.75 -8.07
CA LYS A 461 -6.08 -4.53 -7.29
C LYS A 461 -7.38 -4.28 -6.53
N LEU A 462 -7.26 -4.21 -5.21
CA LEU A 462 -8.35 -4.07 -4.25
C LEU A 462 -8.17 -2.79 -3.42
N ASN A 463 -9.25 -2.34 -2.79
CA ASN A 463 -9.22 -1.29 -1.77
C ASN A 463 -9.84 -1.80 -0.46
N ILE A 464 -9.30 -1.35 0.67
CA ILE A 464 -9.89 -1.48 2.01
C ILE A 464 -9.84 -0.09 2.67
N PRO A 465 -10.89 0.40 3.33
CA PRO A 465 -10.94 1.80 3.76
C PRO A 465 -10.00 2.05 4.94
N GLU A 466 -9.85 1.11 5.87
CA GLU A 466 -9.02 1.29 7.05
C GLU A 466 -7.75 0.44 7.01
N GLY A 467 -6.69 0.95 7.65
CA GLY A 467 -5.47 0.19 7.85
C GLY A 467 -5.71 -0.94 8.85
N ILE A 468 -5.37 -2.16 8.46
CA ILE A 468 -5.47 -3.34 9.32
C ILE A 468 -4.58 -3.15 10.56
N THR A 469 -5.07 -3.53 11.72
CA THR A 469 -4.33 -3.41 12.99
C THR A 469 -3.57 -4.68 13.37
N SER A 470 -4.12 -5.85 13.03
CA SER A 470 -3.49 -7.15 13.27
C SER A 470 -3.98 -8.20 12.28
N LEU A 471 -3.06 -9.08 11.88
CA LEU A 471 -3.33 -10.28 11.09
C LEU A 471 -3.29 -11.57 11.93
N ASP A 472 -3.24 -11.48 13.26
CA ASP A 472 -3.46 -12.63 14.14
C ASP A 472 -4.94 -13.05 14.05
N PRO A 473 -5.28 -14.29 13.65
CA PRO A 473 -6.67 -14.71 13.54
C PRO A 473 -7.41 -14.71 14.89
N ARG A 474 -6.69 -14.82 16.02
CA ARG A 474 -7.25 -14.82 17.37
C ARG A 474 -7.65 -13.42 17.86
N LEU A 475 -7.13 -12.38 17.22
CA LEU A 475 -7.38 -10.98 17.54
C LEU A 475 -8.19 -10.32 16.43
N GLY A 476 -9.19 -9.50 16.75
CA GLY A 476 -9.84 -8.69 15.72
C GLY A 476 -10.96 -7.84 16.30
N GLN A 477 -10.96 -6.55 15.97
CA GLN A 477 -12.10 -5.66 16.16
C GLN A 477 -12.74 -5.27 14.81
N ASP A 478 -12.03 -5.53 13.70
CA ASP A 478 -12.31 -4.99 12.37
C ASP A 478 -12.70 -6.12 11.40
N PRO A 479 -13.92 -6.09 10.82
CA PRO A 479 -14.37 -7.06 9.83
C PRO A 479 -13.49 -7.08 8.56
N PHE A 480 -12.89 -5.95 8.17
CA PHE A 480 -12.06 -5.87 6.96
C PHE A 480 -10.74 -6.65 7.13
N ALA A 481 -10.15 -6.63 8.33
CA ALA A 481 -9.01 -7.48 8.67
C ALA A 481 -9.36 -8.98 8.55
N GLY A 482 -10.60 -9.35 8.89
CA GLY A 482 -11.15 -10.69 8.68
C GLY A 482 -11.06 -11.14 7.22
N LEU A 483 -11.39 -10.26 6.28
CA LEU A 483 -11.33 -10.55 4.84
C LEU A 483 -9.91 -10.82 4.36
N VAL A 484 -8.92 -10.05 4.82
CA VAL A 484 -7.51 -10.33 4.49
C VAL A 484 -7.06 -11.64 5.10
N LYS A 485 -7.46 -11.96 6.34
CA LYS A 485 -7.19 -13.26 6.96
C LYS A 485 -7.75 -14.42 6.13
N MET A 486 -8.94 -14.28 5.52
CA MET A 486 -9.50 -15.29 4.61
C MET A 486 -8.70 -15.49 3.31
N MET A 487 -7.87 -14.52 2.93
CA MET A 487 -6.94 -14.65 1.79
C MET A 487 -5.64 -15.34 2.19
N ILE A 488 -5.16 -15.13 3.42
CA ILE A 488 -3.83 -15.62 3.83
C ILE A 488 -3.86 -16.86 4.73
N TYR A 489 -4.99 -17.17 5.38
CA TYR A 489 -5.21 -18.38 6.19
C TYR A 489 -6.35 -19.23 5.61
N GLU A 490 -6.45 -20.46 6.10
CA GLU A 490 -7.60 -21.33 5.86
C GLU A 490 -7.88 -22.22 7.08
N GLY A 491 -9.17 -22.39 7.39
CA GLY A 491 -9.66 -23.21 8.50
C GLY A 491 -9.95 -24.66 8.12
N LEU A 492 -10.60 -25.38 9.03
CA LEU A 492 -11.02 -26.77 8.80
C LEU A 492 -11.96 -26.88 7.60
N MET A 493 -12.89 -25.93 7.52
CA MET A 493 -13.92 -25.84 6.49
C MET A 493 -13.77 -24.52 5.73
N ARG A 494 -14.38 -24.44 4.55
CA ARG A 494 -14.52 -23.21 3.75
C ARG A 494 -15.92 -23.19 3.16
N LEU A 495 -16.50 -22.00 2.94
CA LEU A 495 -17.81 -21.90 2.31
C LEU A 495 -17.70 -22.10 0.79
N ASP A 496 -18.71 -22.75 0.20
CA ASP A 496 -18.87 -22.87 -1.25
C ASP A 496 -19.74 -21.75 -1.84
N GLU A 497 -19.99 -21.79 -3.16
CA GLU A 497 -20.80 -20.78 -3.87
C GLU A 497 -22.25 -20.70 -3.40
N THR A 498 -22.73 -21.71 -2.67
CA THR A 498 -24.07 -21.76 -2.05
C THR A 498 -24.03 -21.36 -0.57
N ALA A 499 -22.90 -20.81 -0.10
CA ALA A 499 -22.62 -20.50 1.29
C ALA A 499 -22.68 -21.72 2.23
N LYS A 500 -22.45 -22.93 1.71
CA LYS A 500 -22.42 -24.15 2.53
C LYS A 500 -20.99 -24.54 2.90
N PRO A 501 -20.76 -25.05 4.13
CA PRO A 501 -19.44 -25.52 4.53
C PRO A 501 -19.01 -26.75 3.72
N LYS A 502 -17.82 -26.68 3.11
CA LYS A 502 -17.12 -27.82 2.50
C LYS A 502 -15.76 -28.06 3.17
N PRO A 503 -15.27 -29.32 3.18
CA PRO A 503 -13.95 -29.63 3.72
C PRO A 503 -12.85 -28.78 3.05
N ALA A 504 -11.98 -28.20 3.88
CA ALA A 504 -10.84 -27.40 3.44
C ALA A 504 -9.53 -28.01 3.97
N MET A 505 -9.02 -27.57 5.13
CA MET A 505 -7.85 -28.19 5.76
C MET A 505 -8.13 -29.60 6.29
N CYS A 506 -9.41 -29.97 6.48
CA CYS A 506 -9.79 -31.36 6.74
C CYS A 506 -10.13 -32.11 5.44
N GLN A 507 -9.88 -33.42 5.44
CA GLN A 507 -10.31 -34.33 4.39
C GLN A 507 -11.75 -34.79 4.59
N SER A 508 -12.14 -34.99 5.85
CA SER A 508 -13.46 -35.46 6.26
C SER A 508 -13.75 -35.04 7.70
N VAL A 509 -15.03 -35.11 8.07
CA VAL A 509 -15.50 -34.89 9.43
C VAL A 509 -16.53 -35.97 9.79
N ASP A 510 -16.34 -36.63 10.93
CA ASP A 510 -17.36 -37.49 11.52
C ASP A 510 -18.18 -36.67 12.51
N ILE A 511 -19.50 -36.77 12.41
CA ILE A 511 -20.44 -36.03 13.24
C ILE A 511 -21.30 -37.02 14.00
N SER A 512 -21.38 -36.88 15.33
CA SER A 512 -22.27 -37.71 16.14
C SER A 512 -23.73 -37.46 15.79
N LYS A 513 -24.59 -38.47 16.02
CA LYS A 513 -26.03 -38.39 15.70
C LYS A 513 -26.76 -37.24 16.41
N ASP A 514 -26.25 -36.81 17.56
CA ASP A 514 -26.79 -35.72 18.37
C ASP A 514 -26.12 -34.35 18.09
N TYR A 515 -25.23 -34.25 17.08
CA TYR A 515 -24.51 -33.03 16.72
C TYR A 515 -23.71 -32.39 17.88
N LYS A 516 -23.20 -33.22 18.80
CA LYS A 516 -22.38 -32.77 19.94
C LYS A 516 -20.89 -33.11 19.81
N ILE A 517 -20.52 -34.04 18.94
CA ILE A 517 -19.13 -34.46 18.76
C ILE A 517 -18.79 -34.36 17.27
N PHE A 518 -17.72 -33.64 16.98
CA PHE A 518 -17.16 -33.49 15.65
C PHE A 518 -15.71 -33.97 15.66
N ILE A 519 -15.35 -34.90 14.78
CA ILE A 519 -13.99 -35.42 14.63
C ILE A 519 -13.51 -35.04 13.24
N PHE A 520 -12.57 -34.11 13.15
CA PHE A 520 -11.97 -33.65 11.90
C PHE A 520 -10.67 -34.40 11.64
N TYR A 521 -10.57 -34.97 10.46
CA TYR A 521 -9.32 -35.58 9.97
C TYR A 521 -8.64 -34.58 9.03
N LEU A 522 -7.44 -34.14 9.39
CA LEU A 522 -6.67 -33.16 8.64
C LEU A 522 -6.00 -33.77 7.42
N ARG A 523 -5.87 -32.97 6.36
CA ARG A 523 -5.07 -33.29 5.18
C ARG A 523 -3.57 -33.16 5.48
N ASP A 524 -2.76 -33.64 4.56
CA ASP A 524 -1.35 -33.26 4.52
C ASP A 524 -1.20 -31.83 3.95
N CYS A 525 -1.33 -30.85 4.83
CA CYS A 525 -1.21 -29.43 4.53
C CYS A 525 0.06 -28.84 5.15
N LYS A 526 0.57 -27.76 4.53
CA LYS A 526 1.76 -27.06 4.99
C LYS A 526 1.49 -25.58 5.23
N TRP A 527 2.16 -25.03 6.23
CA TRP A 527 2.34 -23.61 6.44
C TRP A 527 3.24 -23.01 5.34
N SER A 528 3.26 -21.68 5.22
CA SER A 528 4.08 -20.96 4.23
C SER A 528 5.59 -21.15 4.42
N ASN A 529 6.02 -21.49 5.64
CA ASN A 529 7.39 -21.87 5.97
C ASN A 529 7.67 -23.38 5.78
N GLN A 530 6.71 -24.12 5.20
CA GLN A 530 6.73 -25.57 4.95
C GLN A 530 6.54 -26.49 6.16
N ASP A 531 6.38 -25.95 7.37
CA ASP A 531 5.99 -26.76 8.52
C ASP A 531 4.65 -27.46 8.25
N PRO A 532 4.44 -28.69 8.74
CA PRO A 532 3.15 -29.36 8.63
C PRO A 532 2.09 -28.61 9.44
N VAL A 533 0.88 -28.49 8.91
CA VAL A 533 -0.29 -28.08 9.68
C VAL A 533 -0.79 -29.29 10.48
N ILE A 534 -0.90 -29.14 11.79
CA ILE A 534 -1.27 -30.21 12.73
C ILE A 534 -2.50 -29.84 13.57
N ALA A 535 -3.17 -30.82 14.17
CA ALA A 535 -4.37 -30.61 14.99
C ALA A 535 -4.10 -29.68 16.19
N TYR A 536 -2.90 -29.73 16.76
CA TYR A 536 -2.50 -28.86 17.86
C TYR A 536 -2.48 -27.37 17.48
N ASP A 537 -2.27 -27.01 16.20
CA ASP A 537 -2.32 -25.62 15.73
C ASP A 537 -3.73 -25.01 15.91
N PHE A 538 -4.78 -25.83 15.76
CA PHE A 538 -6.16 -25.43 16.01
C PHE A 538 -6.48 -25.40 17.50
N GLU A 539 -6.11 -26.47 18.23
CA GLU A 539 -6.36 -26.56 19.66
C GLU A 539 -5.73 -25.37 20.41
N CYS A 540 -4.45 -25.09 20.13
CA CYS A 540 -3.71 -23.99 20.73
C CYS A 540 -4.35 -22.64 20.39
N ALA A 541 -4.73 -22.41 19.13
CA ALA A 541 -5.36 -21.16 18.70
C ALA A 541 -6.68 -20.91 19.45
N TRP A 542 -7.57 -21.91 19.47
CA TRP A 542 -8.92 -21.79 20.02
C TRP A 542 -8.91 -21.71 21.54
N LYS A 543 -8.08 -22.51 22.23
CA LYS A 543 -7.88 -22.37 23.67
C LYS A 543 -7.31 -21.00 24.03
N LYS A 544 -6.41 -20.44 23.20
CA LYS A 544 -5.88 -19.09 23.46
C LYS A 544 -6.92 -17.99 23.31
N VAL A 545 -7.86 -18.10 22.37
CA VAL A 545 -9.02 -17.20 22.28
C VAL A 545 -9.87 -17.22 23.56
N LEU A 546 -9.99 -18.40 24.17
CA LEU A 546 -10.75 -18.60 25.40
C LEU A 546 -10.00 -18.23 26.68
N ASP A 547 -8.69 -17.97 26.62
CA ASP A 547 -7.89 -17.54 27.77
C ASP A 547 -8.37 -16.18 28.31
N PRO A 548 -8.81 -16.08 29.59
CA PRO A 548 -9.26 -14.83 30.19
C PRO A 548 -8.23 -13.70 30.09
N ASN A 549 -6.94 -14.02 30.03
CA ASN A 549 -5.83 -13.05 29.99
C ASN A 549 -5.50 -12.58 28.57
N PHE A 550 -5.99 -13.25 27.52
CA PHE A 550 -5.71 -12.89 26.14
C PHE A 550 -6.69 -11.83 25.60
N HIS A 551 -7.87 -11.69 26.21
CA HIS A 551 -8.89 -10.67 25.90
C HIS A 551 -9.32 -10.64 24.41
N ALA A 552 -9.59 -11.79 23.80
CA ALA A 552 -10.16 -11.86 22.46
C ALA A 552 -11.61 -11.35 22.43
N LEU A 553 -11.89 -10.35 21.59
CA LEU A 553 -13.23 -9.74 21.48
C LEU A 553 -14.33 -10.72 21.05
N HIS A 554 -13.97 -11.68 20.20
CA HIS A 554 -14.91 -12.65 19.61
C HIS A 554 -14.90 -14.00 20.34
N ALA A 555 -14.40 -14.08 21.58
CA ALA A 555 -14.40 -15.33 22.35
C ALA A 555 -15.79 -15.95 22.51
N HIS A 556 -16.85 -15.12 22.54
CA HIS A 556 -18.23 -15.58 22.63
C HIS A 556 -18.68 -16.48 21.46
N VAL A 557 -18.04 -16.36 20.28
CA VAL A 557 -18.35 -17.20 19.11
C VAL A 557 -17.95 -18.67 19.34
N PHE A 558 -17.07 -18.93 20.32
CA PHE A 558 -16.61 -20.27 20.71
C PHE A 558 -17.46 -20.92 21.79
N TYR A 559 -18.47 -20.23 22.34
CA TYR A 559 -19.23 -20.72 23.51
C TYR A 559 -20.13 -21.93 23.26
N VAL A 560 -20.32 -22.31 21.99
CA VAL A 560 -20.94 -23.59 21.62
C VAL A 560 -20.07 -24.79 22.03
N ILE A 561 -18.75 -24.60 22.14
CA ILE A 561 -17.81 -25.64 22.56
C ILE A 561 -17.97 -25.88 24.06
N LYS A 562 -17.95 -27.15 24.45
CA LYS A 562 -18.10 -27.59 25.83
C LYS A 562 -17.11 -26.89 26.75
N ASN A 563 -17.61 -26.34 27.86
CA ASN A 563 -16.88 -25.55 28.85
C ASN A 563 -16.19 -24.25 28.35
N ALA A 564 -16.33 -23.86 27.08
CA ALA A 564 -15.64 -22.69 26.53
C ALA A 564 -16.00 -21.38 27.25
N LYS A 565 -17.29 -21.15 27.52
CA LYS A 565 -17.74 -19.99 28.28
C LYS A 565 -17.16 -19.98 29.70
N LYS A 566 -17.19 -21.12 30.39
CA LYS A 566 -16.67 -21.26 31.77
C LYS A 566 -15.17 -20.96 31.81
N ALA A 567 -14.40 -21.45 30.84
CA ALA A 567 -12.98 -21.16 30.75
C ALA A 567 -12.71 -19.67 30.52
N ASN A 568 -13.46 -19.02 29.62
CA ASN A 568 -13.28 -17.60 29.33
C ASN A 568 -13.61 -16.66 30.50
N VAL A 569 -14.52 -17.05 31.38
CA VAL A 569 -14.82 -16.30 32.62
C VAL A 569 -14.00 -16.78 33.82
N GLY A 570 -13.02 -17.67 33.63
CA GLY A 570 -12.12 -18.16 34.67
C GLY A 570 -12.75 -19.16 35.65
N GLN A 571 -13.88 -19.79 35.30
CA GLN A 571 -14.59 -20.77 36.14
C GLN A 571 -14.09 -22.21 35.97
N CYS A 572 -13.33 -22.52 34.92
CA CYS A 572 -12.63 -23.80 34.75
C CYS A 572 -11.29 -23.60 34.03
N LYS A 573 -10.46 -24.66 33.95
CA LYS A 573 -9.17 -24.59 33.24
C LYS A 573 -9.39 -24.68 31.74
N LEU A 574 -8.43 -24.18 30.96
CA LEU A 574 -8.43 -24.31 29.49
C LEU A 574 -8.35 -25.78 29.03
N ASP A 575 -7.73 -26.64 29.84
CA ASP A 575 -7.64 -28.09 29.56
C ASP A 575 -8.99 -28.81 29.69
N ASP A 576 -9.96 -28.22 30.40
CA ASP A 576 -11.31 -28.76 30.54
C ASP A 576 -12.22 -28.40 29.34
N VAL A 577 -11.74 -27.55 28.42
CA VAL A 577 -12.48 -27.15 27.22
C VAL A 577 -12.48 -28.30 26.23
N GLY A 578 -13.63 -28.59 25.61
CA GLY A 578 -13.86 -29.71 24.71
C GLY A 578 -13.16 -29.63 23.35
N ILE A 579 -11.84 -29.37 23.31
CA ILE A 579 -11.01 -29.30 22.10
C ILE A 579 -9.79 -30.16 22.33
N TYR A 580 -9.63 -31.22 21.54
CA TYR A 580 -8.60 -32.24 21.74
C TYR A 580 -7.90 -32.57 20.42
N SER A 581 -6.60 -32.33 20.33
CA SER A 581 -5.74 -32.95 19.33
C SER A 581 -5.44 -34.39 19.77
N ILE A 582 -6.13 -35.36 19.16
CA ILE A 582 -5.96 -36.79 19.48
C ILE A 582 -4.60 -37.29 18.98
N ASP A 583 -4.19 -36.80 17.81
CA ASP A 583 -2.89 -37.00 17.19
C ASP A 583 -2.60 -35.80 16.25
N GLU A 584 -1.50 -35.84 15.49
CA GLU A 584 -1.13 -34.74 14.58
C GLU A 584 -2.18 -34.39 13.52
N LYS A 585 -3.05 -35.33 13.13
CA LYS A 585 -4.02 -35.19 12.05
C LYS A 585 -5.47 -35.36 12.49
N THR A 586 -5.74 -35.57 13.77
CA THR A 586 -7.11 -35.79 14.27
C THR A 586 -7.46 -34.76 15.35
N LEU A 587 -8.42 -33.88 15.04
CA LEU A 587 -8.98 -32.90 15.99
C LEU A 587 -10.40 -33.33 16.39
N LYS A 588 -10.62 -33.58 17.68
CA LYS A 588 -11.94 -33.86 18.26
C LYS A 588 -12.46 -32.61 18.97
N VAL A 589 -13.72 -32.25 18.70
CA VAL A 589 -14.42 -31.15 19.35
C VAL A 589 -15.72 -31.65 19.98
N GLU A 590 -15.94 -31.31 21.24
CA GLU A 590 -17.17 -31.57 22.00
C GLU A 590 -17.92 -30.27 22.23
N LEU A 591 -19.23 -30.27 21.98
CA LEU A 591 -20.12 -29.12 22.12
C LEU A 591 -20.99 -29.22 23.37
N GLU A 592 -21.38 -28.07 23.92
CA GLU A 592 -22.24 -27.98 25.10
C GLU A 592 -23.69 -28.45 24.77
N HIS A 593 -24.16 -28.14 23.57
CA HIS A 593 -25.48 -28.50 23.04
C HIS A 593 -25.39 -28.87 21.54
N PRO A 594 -26.41 -29.55 20.96
CA PRO A 594 -26.45 -29.84 19.53
C PRO A 594 -26.29 -28.56 18.70
N ALA A 595 -25.36 -28.56 17.74
CA ALA A 595 -25.16 -27.44 16.83
C ALA A 595 -24.89 -27.90 15.39
N PRO A 596 -25.96 -28.15 14.60
CA PRO A 596 -25.83 -28.52 13.19
C PRO A 596 -25.07 -27.49 12.34
N TYR A 597 -25.04 -26.23 12.78
CA TYR A 597 -24.34 -25.11 12.13
C TYR A 597 -22.85 -25.01 12.50
N PHE A 598 -22.30 -25.94 13.32
CA PHE A 598 -20.90 -25.85 13.78
C PHE A 598 -19.87 -25.87 12.65
N LEU A 599 -20.16 -26.58 11.55
CA LEU A 599 -19.29 -26.57 10.36
C LEU A 599 -19.18 -25.19 9.69
N GLU A 600 -20.23 -24.37 9.80
CA GLU A 600 -20.21 -22.99 9.30
C GLU A 600 -19.35 -22.10 10.19
N LEU A 601 -19.41 -22.27 11.52
CA LEU A 601 -18.56 -21.56 12.47
C LEU A 601 -17.07 -21.80 12.18
N VAL A 602 -16.66 -23.05 12.01
CA VAL A 602 -15.26 -23.40 11.71
C VAL A 602 -14.81 -23.07 10.28
N SER A 603 -15.70 -22.49 9.47
CA SER A 603 -15.36 -21.87 8.17
C SER A 603 -14.99 -20.39 8.30
N ASN A 604 -15.23 -19.77 9.46
CA ASN A 604 -15.00 -18.34 9.71
C ASN A 604 -13.53 -18.09 10.12
N TRP A 605 -13.01 -16.89 9.82
CA TRP A 605 -11.63 -16.51 10.11
C TRP A 605 -11.26 -16.52 11.59
N THR A 606 -12.25 -16.38 12.47
CA THR A 606 -12.06 -16.48 13.92
C THR A 606 -11.58 -17.86 14.35
N TYR A 607 -11.93 -18.92 13.61
CA TYR A 607 -11.55 -20.31 13.86
C TYR A 607 -10.30 -20.77 13.11
N PHE A 608 -9.59 -19.86 12.43
CA PHE A 608 -8.36 -20.23 11.72
C PHE A 608 -7.25 -20.63 12.69
N PRO A 609 -6.39 -21.59 12.28
CA PRO A 609 -5.27 -22.02 13.10
C PRO A 609 -4.19 -20.95 13.14
N ILE A 610 -3.25 -21.10 14.08
CA ILE A 610 -1.97 -20.38 14.08
C ILE A 610 -0.83 -21.40 14.07
N ASN A 611 0.34 -21.04 13.55
CA ASN A 611 1.51 -21.91 13.66
C ASN A 611 1.98 -21.93 15.13
N SER A 612 1.67 -23.02 15.83
CA SER A 612 1.90 -23.15 17.28
C SER A 612 3.37 -23.04 17.67
N ARG A 613 4.29 -23.54 16.82
CA ARG A 613 5.75 -23.42 17.03
C ARG A 613 6.21 -21.96 16.96
N SER A 614 5.75 -21.20 15.98
CA SER A 614 6.06 -19.77 15.84
C SER A 614 5.52 -18.97 17.02
N ASP A 615 4.29 -19.24 17.45
CA ASP A 615 3.66 -18.55 18.57
C ASP A 615 4.43 -18.73 19.89
N GLN A 616 5.00 -19.92 20.11
CA GLN A 616 5.83 -20.22 21.29
C GLN A 616 7.23 -19.60 21.22
N THR A 617 7.84 -19.59 20.03
CA THR A 617 9.23 -19.13 19.84
C THR A 617 9.35 -17.62 19.63
N HIS A 618 8.32 -16.98 19.08
CA HIS A 618 8.31 -15.56 18.73
C HIS A 618 6.99 -14.90 19.21
N PRO A 619 6.82 -14.65 20.51
CA PRO A 619 5.67 -13.92 21.03
C PRO A 619 5.55 -12.55 20.36
N GLY A 620 4.46 -12.30 19.65
CA GLY A 620 4.24 -11.05 18.90
C GLY A 620 4.55 -11.12 17.39
N TRP A 621 4.75 -12.32 16.83
CA TRP A 621 4.96 -12.56 15.38
C TRP A 621 3.95 -11.85 14.46
N ALA A 622 2.73 -11.58 14.94
CA ALA A 622 1.68 -10.91 14.18
C ALA A 622 1.84 -9.37 14.10
N PHE A 623 2.76 -8.77 14.86
CA PHE A 623 2.99 -7.32 14.93
C PHE A 623 4.32 -6.88 14.29
N THR A 624 5.16 -7.82 13.87
CA THR A 624 6.51 -7.57 13.33
C THR A 624 6.56 -7.41 11.80
N GLY A 625 5.41 -7.44 11.12
CA GLY A 625 5.30 -7.20 9.67
C GLY A 625 5.30 -8.47 8.83
N ALA A 626 5.65 -8.35 7.53
CA ALA A 626 5.57 -9.45 6.56
C ALA A 626 6.61 -10.57 6.78
N GLU A 627 7.74 -10.25 7.41
CA GLU A 627 8.89 -11.18 7.53
C GLU A 627 8.62 -12.36 8.47
N THR A 628 7.76 -12.18 9.47
CA THR A 628 7.48 -13.16 10.52
C THR A 628 6.13 -13.85 10.37
N LEU A 629 5.30 -13.40 9.42
CA LEU A 629 3.93 -13.88 9.28
C LEU A 629 3.91 -15.24 8.56
N ILE A 630 3.66 -16.29 9.32
CA ILE A 630 3.54 -17.66 8.80
C ILE A 630 2.04 -17.99 8.65
N THR A 631 1.63 -18.37 7.45
CA THR A 631 0.21 -18.53 7.11
C THR A 631 -0.03 -19.81 6.30
N ASN A 632 -1.25 -20.33 6.28
CA ASN A 632 -1.58 -21.62 5.62
C ASN A 632 -2.59 -21.50 4.47
N GLY A 633 -2.99 -20.27 4.10
CA GLY A 633 -4.00 -20.02 3.08
C GLY A 633 -3.43 -19.91 1.65
N PRO A 634 -4.28 -19.54 0.68
CA PRO A 634 -3.93 -19.50 -0.75
C PRO A 634 -2.91 -18.41 -1.11
N PHE A 635 -2.78 -17.36 -0.29
CA PHE A 635 -1.82 -16.28 -0.48
C PHE A 635 -0.93 -16.09 0.77
N VAL A 636 0.24 -15.47 0.58
CA VAL A 636 1.17 -15.07 1.65
C VAL A 636 1.40 -13.57 1.59
N LEU A 637 1.60 -12.94 2.75
CA LEU A 637 1.95 -11.53 2.83
C LEU A 637 3.39 -11.32 2.34
N LYS A 638 3.60 -10.40 1.40
CA LYS A 638 4.94 -10.02 0.89
C LYS A 638 5.37 -8.63 1.30
N GLU A 639 4.43 -7.70 1.37
CA GLU A 639 4.71 -6.33 1.77
C GLU A 639 3.52 -5.79 2.57
N TRP A 640 3.82 -5.08 3.65
CA TRP A 640 2.80 -4.35 4.40
C TRP A 640 3.33 -2.98 4.81
N SER A 641 2.92 -1.95 4.07
CA SER A 641 3.18 -0.56 4.39
C SER A 641 1.96 0.01 5.11
N LEU A 642 2.08 0.20 6.42
CA LEU A 642 0.99 0.66 7.29
C LEU A 642 0.28 1.88 6.69
N ASN A 643 -1.05 1.78 6.54
CA ASN A 643 -1.94 2.80 5.97
C ASN A 643 -1.63 3.22 4.52
N GLN A 644 -0.83 2.46 3.77
CA GLN A 644 -0.54 2.73 2.35
C GLN A 644 -0.97 1.58 1.45
N LYS A 645 -0.31 0.43 1.57
CA LYS A 645 -0.57 -0.75 0.72
C LYS A 645 -0.19 -2.06 1.40
N MET A 646 -0.79 -3.14 0.90
CA MET A 646 -0.47 -4.50 1.27
C MET A 646 -0.40 -5.36 0.00
N ASN A 647 0.70 -6.09 -0.18
CA ASN A 647 0.87 -6.98 -1.32
C ASN A 647 0.89 -8.44 -0.85
N LEU A 648 0.00 -9.24 -1.42
CA LEU A 648 -0.08 -10.67 -1.23
C LEU A 648 0.42 -11.37 -2.50
N ALA A 649 1.11 -12.50 -2.34
CA ALA A 649 1.53 -13.36 -3.44
C ALA A 649 0.97 -14.77 -3.26
N LYS A 650 0.81 -15.50 -4.37
CA LYS A 650 0.36 -16.90 -4.33
C LYS A 650 1.24 -17.74 -3.40
N ASN A 651 0.61 -18.49 -2.51
CA ASN A 651 1.29 -19.45 -1.65
C ASN A 651 1.60 -20.73 -2.44
N ARG A 652 2.88 -20.96 -2.76
CA ARG A 652 3.32 -22.15 -3.51
C ARG A 652 3.27 -23.46 -2.70
N HIS A 653 3.12 -23.36 -1.37
CA HIS A 653 3.03 -24.48 -0.44
C HIS A 653 1.58 -24.82 -0.06
N TYR A 654 0.61 -24.02 -0.50
CA TYR A 654 -0.80 -24.27 -0.26
C TYR A 654 -1.27 -25.58 -0.91
N TRP A 655 -2.04 -26.38 -0.16
CA TRP A 655 -2.44 -27.74 -0.58
C TRP A 655 -3.27 -27.73 -1.88
N ASP A 656 -4.12 -26.71 -2.07
CA ASP A 656 -4.98 -26.55 -3.23
C ASP A 656 -4.48 -25.47 -4.20
N LYS A 657 -3.16 -25.32 -4.33
CA LYS A 657 -2.52 -24.33 -5.23
C LYS A 657 -2.88 -24.46 -6.70
N GLY A 658 -3.42 -25.62 -7.12
CA GLY A 658 -3.90 -25.86 -8.48
C GLY A 658 -5.15 -25.05 -8.84
N ASN A 659 -5.98 -24.75 -7.84
CA ASN A 659 -7.19 -23.93 -7.99
C ASN A 659 -6.96 -22.45 -7.67
N VAL A 660 -5.72 -22.05 -7.36
CA VAL A 660 -5.35 -20.64 -7.15
C VAL A 660 -4.81 -20.07 -8.46
N PHE A 661 -5.61 -19.28 -9.17
CA PHE A 661 -5.21 -18.76 -10.49
C PHE A 661 -4.44 -17.44 -10.40
N LEU A 662 -4.74 -16.61 -9.39
CA LEU A 662 -4.03 -15.35 -9.18
C LEU A 662 -2.61 -15.58 -8.66
N GLU A 663 -1.67 -14.81 -9.17
CA GLU A 663 -0.28 -14.77 -8.72
C GLU A 663 -0.08 -13.69 -7.64
N LYS A 664 -0.90 -12.62 -7.65
CA LYS A 664 -0.74 -11.47 -6.74
C LYS A 664 -2.08 -10.81 -6.41
N ILE A 665 -2.17 -10.23 -5.22
CA ILE A 665 -3.26 -9.33 -4.82
C ILE A 665 -2.62 -8.07 -4.23
N SER A 666 -2.95 -6.91 -4.78
CA SER A 666 -2.48 -5.62 -4.29
C SER A 666 -3.64 -4.88 -3.63
N ILE A 667 -3.52 -4.59 -2.35
CA ILE A 667 -4.53 -3.91 -1.54
C ILE A 667 -4.04 -2.50 -1.25
N SER A 668 -4.86 -1.49 -1.56
CA SER A 668 -4.62 -0.10 -1.16
C SER A 668 -5.51 0.29 0.02
N PHE A 669 -5.08 1.28 0.81
CA PHE A 669 -5.85 1.79 1.96
C PHE A 669 -6.36 3.21 1.68
N ILE A 670 -7.39 3.35 0.84
CA ILE A 670 -7.98 4.65 0.46
C ILE A 670 -9.36 4.81 1.08
N GLN A 671 -9.56 5.92 1.80
CA GLN A 671 -10.82 6.24 2.48
C GLN A 671 -11.74 7.17 1.70
N ASP A 672 -11.15 8.07 0.90
CA ASP A 672 -11.91 9.15 0.26
C ASP A 672 -12.74 8.59 -0.91
N PRO A 673 -14.08 8.60 -0.82
CA PRO A 673 -14.94 8.06 -1.87
C PRO A 673 -14.81 8.81 -3.21
N LEU A 674 -14.45 10.09 -3.20
CA LEU A 674 -14.23 10.87 -4.43
C LEU A 674 -12.95 10.42 -5.14
N ILE A 675 -11.91 10.09 -4.37
CA ILE A 675 -10.67 9.51 -4.93
C ILE A 675 -10.99 8.12 -5.51
N LEU A 676 -11.73 7.29 -4.77
CA LEU A 676 -12.13 5.96 -5.22
C LEU A 676 -12.96 6.02 -6.51
N GLN A 677 -13.93 6.93 -6.60
CA GLN A 677 -14.70 7.15 -7.83
C GLN A 677 -13.81 7.49 -9.03
N LYS A 678 -12.87 8.41 -8.84
CA LYS A 678 -11.93 8.83 -9.89
C LYS A 678 -10.99 7.68 -10.30
N LEU A 679 -10.53 6.89 -9.34
CA LEU A 679 -9.62 5.76 -9.56
C LEU A 679 -10.33 4.57 -10.21
N TRP A 680 -11.58 4.31 -9.87
CA TRP A 680 -12.43 3.33 -10.55
C TRP A 680 -12.58 3.67 -12.04
N GLY A 681 -12.88 4.94 -12.36
CA GLY A 681 -12.95 5.43 -13.74
C GLY A 681 -11.61 5.36 -14.51
N LYS A 682 -10.50 5.14 -13.81
CA LYS A 682 -9.15 4.93 -14.38
C LYS A 682 -8.70 3.47 -14.38
N ASN A 683 -9.58 2.52 -14.07
CA ASN A 683 -9.25 1.09 -13.94
C ASN A 683 -8.11 0.81 -12.94
N ALA A 684 -8.05 1.58 -11.84
CA ALA A 684 -7.05 1.37 -10.80
C ALA A 684 -7.40 0.20 -9.85
N PHE A 685 -8.66 -0.27 -9.88
CA PHE A 685 -9.18 -1.37 -9.06
C PHE A 685 -9.95 -2.36 -9.94
N ASP A 686 -9.87 -3.64 -9.58
CA ASP A 686 -10.57 -4.74 -10.25
C ASP A 686 -11.86 -5.12 -9.52
N PHE A 687 -11.92 -4.85 -8.22
CA PHE A 687 -13.08 -5.00 -7.35
C PHE A 687 -13.12 -3.85 -6.35
N LEU A 688 -14.29 -3.24 -6.17
CA LEU A 688 -14.51 -2.10 -5.29
C LEU A 688 -15.89 -2.24 -4.62
N GLY A 689 -16.00 -1.96 -3.32
CA GLY A 689 -17.27 -2.10 -2.58
C GLY A 689 -17.38 -3.37 -1.75
N TYR A 690 -18.62 -3.74 -1.42
CA TYR A 690 -18.89 -4.71 -0.37
C TYR A 690 -18.34 -6.10 -0.70
N PRO A 691 -17.75 -6.84 0.27
CA PRO A 691 -17.59 -6.51 1.68
C PRO A 691 -16.26 -5.80 2.01
N LEU A 692 -15.41 -5.52 1.03
CA LEU A 692 -14.11 -4.87 1.27
C LEU A 692 -14.26 -3.42 1.72
N GLU A 693 -15.34 -2.76 1.32
CA GLU A 693 -15.74 -1.42 1.73
C GLU A 693 -17.23 -1.18 1.42
N TYR A 694 -17.78 -0.03 1.83
CA TYR A 694 -19.15 0.35 1.45
C TYR A 694 -19.12 1.41 0.35
N LEU A 695 -19.85 1.18 -0.76
CA LEU A 695 -19.99 2.18 -1.82
C LEU A 695 -20.89 3.33 -1.37
N THR A 696 -20.51 4.56 -1.70
CA THR A 696 -21.37 5.72 -1.45
C THR A 696 -22.57 5.75 -2.39
N THR A 697 -23.68 6.35 -1.94
CA THR A 697 -24.88 6.52 -2.76
C THR A 697 -24.58 7.21 -4.09
N ASN A 698 -23.72 8.24 -4.09
CA ASN A 698 -23.32 8.94 -5.32
C ASN A 698 -22.62 8.01 -6.32
N LEU A 699 -21.75 7.11 -5.84
CA LEU A 699 -21.04 6.17 -6.71
C LEU A 699 -21.98 5.10 -7.25
N ILE A 700 -22.91 4.60 -6.43
CA ILE A 700 -23.96 3.67 -6.85
C ILE A 700 -24.81 4.33 -7.95
N GLU A 701 -25.33 5.54 -7.71
CA GLU A 701 -26.14 6.30 -8.66
C GLU A 701 -25.40 6.56 -9.98
N ALA A 702 -24.13 6.97 -9.92
CA ALA A 702 -23.30 7.17 -11.11
C ALA A 702 -23.06 5.89 -11.93
N ASN A 703 -23.21 4.72 -11.32
CA ASN A 703 -22.98 3.42 -11.96
C ASN A 703 -24.26 2.58 -12.12
N GLN A 704 -25.46 3.14 -11.93
CA GLN A 704 -26.71 2.36 -12.01
C GLN A 704 -26.92 1.64 -13.35
N ASN A 705 -26.39 2.21 -14.44
CA ASN A 705 -26.45 1.63 -15.79
C ASN A 705 -25.18 0.83 -16.16
N ASN A 706 -24.22 0.71 -15.25
CA ASN A 706 -22.99 -0.04 -15.47
C ASN A 706 -23.22 -1.52 -15.18
N LYS A 707 -22.93 -2.40 -16.14
CA LYS A 707 -23.02 -3.86 -15.96
C LYS A 707 -22.04 -4.41 -14.92
N GLU A 708 -21.00 -3.65 -14.59
CA GLU A 708 -20.03 -3.97 -13.53
C GLU A 708 -20.57 -3.66 -12.13
N LEU A 709 -21.69 -2.96 -12.00
CA LEU A 709 -22.35 -2.72 -10.71
C LEU A 709 -23.25 -3.90 -10.35
N HIS A 710 -22.89 -4.58 -9.27
CA HIS A 710 -23.63 -5.71 -8.74
C HIS A 710 -24.35 -5.31 -7.45
N LYS A 711 -25.58 -5.80 -7.34
CA LYS A 711 -26.40 -5.70 -6.14
C LYS A 711 -26.26 -6.99 -5.34
N TYR A 712 -25.97 -6.86 -4.06
CA TYR A 712 -25.72 -7.97 -3.16
C TYR A 712 -26.70 -7.90 -1.97
N LYS A 713 -27.39 -9.00 -1.68
CA LYS A 713 -28.32 -9.08 -0.55
C LYS A 713 -27.53 -9.47 0.69
N SER A 714 -27.34 -8.54 1.62
CA SER A 714 -26.59 -8.82 2.85
C SER A 714 -27.48 -9.42 3.94
N ASP A 715 -26.87 -10.17 4.84
CA ASP A 715 -27.50 -10.73 6.04
C ASP A 715 -27.63 -9.68 7.15
N SER A 716 -28.24 -8.56 6.82
CA SER A 716 -28.47 -7.47 7.76
C SER A 716 -29.86 -6.88 7.68
N THR A 717 -30.37 -6.50 8.85
CA THR A 717 -31.70 -5.94 9.02
C THR A 717 -31.59 -4.64 9.82
N THR A 718 -32.16 -3.57 9.27
CA THR A 718 -32.39 -2.31 9.99
C THR A 718 -33.72 -2.41 10.72
N TRP A 719 -33.73 -2.11 12.01
CA TRP A 719 -34.94 -2.12 12.83
C TRP A 719 -34.97 -0.94 13.81
N LEU A 720 -36.13 -0.73 14.41
CA LEU A 720 -36.29 0.16 15.56
C LEU A 720 -36.57 -0.67 16.80
N GLU A 721 -35.85 -0.41 17.87
CA GLU A 721 -36.06 -1.03 19.17
C GLU A 721 -36.84 -0.09 20.09
N PHE A 722 -37.78 -0.64 20.85
CA PHE A 722 -38.50 0.09 21.90
C PHE A 722 -37.88 -0.23 23.26
N ASN A 723 -37.60 0.79 24.06
CA ASN A 723 -37.35 0.55 25.46
C ASN A 723 -38.69 0.34 26.17
N ILE A 724 -39.00 -0.91 26.54
CA ILE A 724 -40.30 -1.28 27.09
C ILE A 724 -40.53 -0.69 28.49
N GLU A 725 -39.47 -0.37 29.23
CA GLU A 725 -39.58 0.26 30.54
C GLU A 725 -39.93 1.75 30.44
N GLN A 726 -39.71 2.38 29.27
CA GLN A 726 -40.02 3.79 29.05
C GLN A 726 -41.45 3.99 28.56
N PHE A 727 -42.14 4.93 29.21
CA PHE A 727 -43.51 5.28 28.83
C PHE A 727 -43.55 5.88 27.41
N PRO A 728 -44.49 5.47 26.53
CA PRO A 728 -45.63 4.56 26.74
C PRO A 728 -45.42 3.11 26.24
N PHE A 729 -44.18 2.68 26.02
CA PHE A 729 -43.89 1.40 25.35
C PHE A 729 -44.05 0.16 26.21
N GLN A 730 -44.57 0.28 27.44
CA GLN A 730 -45.01 -0.87 28.25
C GLN A 730 -46.15 -1.62 27.54
N SER A 731 -47.05 -0.90 26.84
CA SER A 731 -48.17 -1.53 26.12
C SER A 731 -47.71 -2.17 24.80
N GLN A 732 -47.91 -3.48 24.69
CA GLN A 732 -47.69 -4.23 23.45
C GLN A 732 -48.53 -3.67 22.29
N ASN A 733 -49.76 -3.22 22.55
CA ASN A 733 -50.63 -2.68 21.52
C ASN A 733 -50.10 -1.36 20.94
N ILE A 734 -49.47 -0.51 21.76
CA ILE A 734 -48.81 0.71 21.27
C ILE A 734 -47.63 0.34 20.37
N ARG A 735 -46.76 -0.59 20.79
CA ARG A 735 -45.61 -1.02 19.97
C ARG A 735 -46.04 -1.63 18.64
N GLN A 736 -47.04 -2.50 18.65
CA GLN A 736 -47.63 -3.07 17.43
C GLN A 736 -48.25 -1.98 16.54
N ALA A 737 -48.98 -1.01 17.12
CA ALA A 737 -49.56 0.09 16.36
C ALA A 737 -48.49 0.85 15.57
N PHE A 738 -47.37 1.20 16.21
CA PHE A 738 -46.26 1.90 15.56
C PHE A 738 -45.69 1.10 14.38
N SER A 739 -45.61 -0.24 14.49
CA SER A 739 -45.19 -1.10 13.38
C SER A 739 -46.16 -1.09 12.20
N LEU A 740 -47.46 -1.20 12.48
CA LEU A 740 -48.51 -1.36 11.47
C LEU A 740 -48.87 -0.05 10.76
N ALA A 741 -48.49 1.10 11.34
CA ALA A 741 -48.71 2.42 10.77
C ALA A 741 -47.73 2.76 9.62
N LEU A 742 -46.64 2.00 9.50
CA LEU A 742 -45.63 2.24 8.48
C LEU A 742 -46.07 1.74 7.10
N ASN A 743 -45.45 2.31 6.07
CA ASN A 743 -45.45 1.79 4.71
C ASN A 743 -43.99 1.55 4.31
N ARG A 744 -43.45 0.37 4.64
CA ARG A 744 -42.02 0.07 4.45
C ARG A 744 -41.61 0.15 2.99
N LYS A 745 -42.51 -0.18 2.06
CA LYS A 745 -42.25 -0.06 0.62
C LYS A 745 -42.01 1.40 0.23
N GLU A 746 -42.90 2.29 0.61
CA GLU A 746 -42.77 3.73 0.32
C GLU A 746 -41.56 4.35 1.04
N ILE A 747 -41.30 3.96 2.29
CA ILE A 747 -40.11 4.37 3.03
C ILE A 747 -38.83 3.97 2.27
N CYS A 748 -38.74 2.72 1.81
CA CYS A 748 -37.59 2.23 1.03
C CYS A 748 -37.41 3.03 -0.27
N GLU A 749 -38.50 3.29 -1.00
CA GLU A 749 -38.50 4.03 -2.28
C GLU A 749 -38.06 5.49 -2.11
N LYS A 750 -38.46 6.16 -1.02
CA LYS A 750 -38.09 7.56 -0.73
C LYS A 750 -36.67 7.72 -0.22
N ILE A 751 -36.21 6.78 0.62
CA ILE A 751 -34.90 6.88 1.27
C ILE A 751 -33.77 6.54 0.31
N SER A 752 -33.98 5.60 -0.62
CA SER A 752 -32.95 5.23 -1.58
C SER A 752 -33.48 4.57 -2.86
N LYS A 753 -32.87 4.87 -4.01
CA LYS A 753 -33.12 4.19 -5.29
C LYS A 753 -32.41 2.82 -5.41
N GLY A 754 -32.15 2.08 -4.32
CA GLY A 754 -31.35 0.85 -4.42
C GLY A 754 -31.18 -0.04 -3.17
N PRO A 755 -30.60 0.45 -2.06
CA PRO A 755 -30.14 -0.37 -0.93
C PRO A 755 -31.19 -0.99 0.00
N CYS A 756 -32.49 -0.76 -0.15
CA CYS A 756 -33.47 -1.25 0.85
C CYS A 756 -34.39 -2.33 0.29
N ILE A 757 -34.56 -3.45 1.01
CA ILE A 757 -35.64 -4.43 0.81
C ILE A 757 -36.62 -4.29 1.99
N PRO A 758 -37.91 -3.95 1.79
CA PRO A 758 -38.87 -3.86 2.89
C PRO A 758 -38.87 -5.12 3.75
N ALA A 759 -38.69 -4.96 5.07
CA ALA A 759 -38.57 -6.07 6.00
C ALA A 759 -39.83 -6.22 6.85
N TYR A 760 -40.48 -7.38 6.73
CA TYR A 760 -41.65 -7.75 7.52
C TYR A 760 -41.33 -8.82 8.57
N GLU A 761 -40.05 -9.19 8.63
CA GLU A 761 -39.41 -10.21 9.46
C GLU A 761 -38.09 -9.67 9.98
N ILE A 762 -37.54 -10.30 11.02
CA ILE A 762 -36.24 -9.89 11.57
C ILE A 762 -35.10 -10.64 10.89
N LEU A 763 -35.35 -11.88 10.48
CA LEU A 763 -34.39 -12.70 9.75
C LEU A 763 -34.28 -12.21 8.30
N PRO A 764 -33.05 -12.00 7.79
CA PRO A 764 -32.84 -11.61 6.41
C PRO A 764 -33.19 -12.73 5.42
N PRO A 765 -33.37 -12.42 4.12
CA PRO A 765 -33.84 -13.37 3.11
C PRO A 765 -33.02 -14.65 2.95
N SER A 766 -31.73 -14.63 3.31
CA SER A 766 -30.83 -15.79 3.24
C SER A 766 -31.15 -16.89 4.26
N ILE A 767 -31.73 -16.52 5.40
CA ILE A 767 -32.04 -17.42 6.53
C ILE A 767 -33.53 -17.33 6.92
N GLN A 768 -34.35 -16.87 5.99
CA GLN A 768 -35.80 -16.69 6.18
C GLN A 768 -36.48 -18.03 6.48
N LEU A 769 -37.34 -18.05 7.50
CA LEU A 769 -38.09 -19.24 7.93
C LEU A 769 -39.58 -19.17 7.57
N ASN A 770 -40.07 -17.97 7.29
CA ASN A 770 -41.48 -17.68 7.07
C ASN A 770 -41.80 -17.61 5.57
N GLU A 771 -42.84 -18.32 5.15
CA GLU A 771 -43.32 -18.27 3.76
C GLU A 771 -44.19 -17.04 3.48
N LYS A 772 -44.76 -16.46 4.54
CA LYS A 772 -45.66 -15.30 4.48
C LYS A 772 -45.12 -14.22 5.42
N PRO A 773 -45.27 -12.93 5.06
CA PRO A 773 -44.89 -11.82 5.91
C PRO A 773 -45.49 -11.95 7.32
N CYS A 774 -44.65 -11.89 8.34
CA CYS A 774 -45.09 -11.86 9.73
C CYS A 774 -45.84 -10.57 10.10
N ILE A 775 -45.60 -9.49 9.34
CA ILE A 775 -46.23 -8.18 9.52
C ILE A 775 -47.12 -7.86 8.30
N VAL A 776 -48.38 -7.52 8.57
CA VAL A 776 -49.32 -7.00 7.57
C VAL A 776 -49.67 -5.56 7.94
N GLU A 777 -49.11 -4.60 7.21
CA GLU A 777 -49.28 -3.16 7.47
C GLU A 777 -50.75 -2.72 7.27
N SER A 778 -51.27 -1.91 8.19
CA SER A 778 -52.64 -1.41 8.14
C SER A 778 -52.81 -0.21 9.09
N LYS A 779 -52.97 0.99 8.51
CA LYS A 779 -53.21 2.23 9.29
C LYS A 779 -54.47 2.14 10.15
N ILE A 780 -55.53 1.50 9.65
CA ILE A 780 -56.79 1.32 10.39
C ILE A 780 -56.56 0.43 11.62
N GLN A 781 -55.85 -0.69 11.44
CA GLN A 781 -55.52 -1.58 12.56
C GLN A 781 -54.56 -0.92 13.54
N ALA A 782 -53.58 -0.15 13.04
CA ALA A 782 -52.66 0.63 13.86
C ALA A 782 -53.42 1.61 14.76
N GLN A 783 -54.35 2.40 14.22
CA GLN A 783 -55.17 3.33 15.00
C GLN A 783 -56.04 2.62 16.05
N ARG A 784 -56.57 1.43 15.71
CA ARG A 784 -57.34 0.61 16.65
C ARG A 784 -56.47 0.13 17.81
N LEU A 785 -55.30 -0.45 17.53
CA LEU A 785 -54.36 -0.93 18.54
C LEU A 785 -53.84 0.22 19.41
N PHE A 786 -53.55 1.38 18.82
CA PHE A 786 -53.12 2.56 19.54
C PHE A 786 -54.18 3.02 20.56
N LYS A 787 -55.46 3.08 20.16
CA LYS A 787 -56.57 3.39 21.07
C LYS A 787 -56.73 2.36 22.20
N ILE A 788 -56.52 1.08 21.91
CA ILE A 788 -56.54 0.01 22.92
C ILE A 788 -55.39 0.24 23.91
N GLY A 789 -54.18 0.47 23.42
CA GLY A 789 -53.00 0.72 24.25
C GLY A 789 -53.11 1.96 25.13
N LEU A 790 -53.71 3.05 24.63
CA LEU A 790 -54.01 4.23 25.44
C LEU A 790 -54.96 3.91 26.60
N LYS A 791 -55.98 3.08 26.36
CA LYS A 791 -56.90 2.60 27.40
C LYS A 791 -56.20 1.70 28.40
N GLU A 792 -55.35 0.77 27.94
CA GLU A 792 -54.56 -0.11 28.81
C GLU A 792 -53.66 0.66 29.78
N LEU A 793 -53.06 1.75 29.30
CA LEU A 793 -52.19 2.61 30.10
C LEU A 793 -52.95 3.70 30.88
N ASN A 794 -54.29 3.74 30.78
CA ASN A 794 -55.12 4.80 31.37
C ASN A 794 -54.60 6.22 31.04
N THR A 795 -54.22 6.45 29.79
CA THR A 795 -53.60 7.70 29.33
C THR A 795 -54.30 8.28 28.10
N THR A 796 -53.87 9.48 27.68
CA THR A 796 -54.35 10.16 26.48
C THR A 796 -53.20 10.41 25.51
N LYS A 797 -53.52 10.71 24.25
CA LYS A 797 -52.51 10.97 23.21
C LYS A 797 -51.64 12.20 23.54
N GLU A 798 -52.19 13.18 24.26
CA GLU A 798 -51.49 14.39 24.68
C GLU A 798 -50.42 14.11 25.74
N LYS A 799 -50.65 13.12 26.62
CA LYS A 799 -49.70 12.75 27.69
C LYS A 799 -48.53 11.91 27.20
N ILE A 800 -48.72 11.17 26.11
CA ILE A 800 -47.64 10.39 25.48
C ILE A 800 -46.82 11.21 24.48
N SER A 801 -47.30 12.41 24.14
CA SER A 801 -46.70 13.32 23.17
C SER A 801 -45.76 14.31 23.90
N PRO A 802 -44.49 14.46 23.49
CA PRO A 802 -43.85 13.83 22.35
C PRO A 802 -43.27 12.44 22.63
N VAL A 803 -43.21 11.62 21.59
CA VAL A 803 -42.38 10.40 21.54
C VAL A 803 -41.06 10.71 20.84
N THR A 804 -39.95 10.18 21.34
CA THR A 804 -38.60 10.49 20.83
C THR A 804 -37.97 9.29 20.09
N ILE A 805 -37.49 9.55 18.87
CA ILE A 805 -36.63 8.65 18.09
C ILE A 805 -35.17 9.07 18.27
N THR A 806 -34.37 8.19 18.83
CA THR A 806 -32.92 8.35 19.01
C THR A 806 -32.20 7.57 17.92
N HIS A 807 -31.28 8.21 17.19
CA HIS A 807 -30.56 7.55 16.10
C HIS A 807 -29.13 8.08 15.98
N PRO A 808 -28.22 7.34 15.32
CA PRO A 808 -26.88 7.84 15.06
C PRO A 808 -26.89 8.94 14.00
N ASP A 809 -25.89 9.83 14.06
CA ASP A 809 -25.77 10.97 13.15
C ASP A 809 -25.33 10.54 11.75
N SER A 810 -26.30 10.19 10.91
CA SER A 810 -26.09 9.89 9.49
C SER A 810 -27.25 10.41 8.63
N ILE A 811 -26.95 10.75 7.38
CA ILE A 811 -27.96 11.24 6.41
C ILE A 811 -29.09 10.20 6.23
N LEU A 812 -28.74 8.91 6.22
CA LEU A 812 -29.70 7.82 6.08
C LEU A 812 -30.68 7.79 7.27
N TRP A 813 -30.16 7.86 8.49
CA TRP A 813 -30.97 7.82 9.71
C TRP A 813 -31.81 9.09 9.89
N GLN A 814 -31.28 10.27 9.55
CA GLN A 814 -32.04 11.52 9.55
C GLN A 814 -33.24 11.45 8.60
N LYS A 815 -33.06 10.95 7.37
CA LYS A 815 -34.16 10.75 6.41
C LYS A 815 -35.18 9.73 6.93
N LEU A 816 -34.72 8.60 7.46
CA LEU A 816 -35.60 7.60 8.05
C LEU A 816 -36.42 8.18 9.22
N ALA A 817 -35.77 8.88 10.15
CA ALA A 817 -36.43 9.47 11.30
C ALA A 817 -37.52 10.49 10.90
N LEU A 818 -37.31 11.26 9.83
CA LEU A 818 -38.32 12.17 9.27
C LEU A 818 -39.52 11.43 8.65
N GLU A 819 -39.29 10.34 7.90
CA GLU A 819 -40.38 9.53 7.35
C GLU A 819 -41.18 8.81 8.45
N LEU A 820 -40.50 8.26 9.46
CA LEU A 820 -41.13 7.64 10.64
C LEU A 820 -41.97 8.65 11.42
N LYS A 821 -41.39 9.83 11.69
CA LYS A 821 -42.09 10.97 12.28
C LYS A 821 -43.36 11.28 11.50
N SER A 822 -43.25 11.54 10.20
CA SER A 822 -44.41 11.84 9.35
C SER A 822 -45.47 10.72 9.41
N ALA A 823 -45.08 9.46 9.29
CA ALA A 823 -45.99 8.33 9.31
C ALA A 823 -46.78 8.23 10.62
N TRP A 824 -46.11 8.36 11.77
CA TRP A 824 -46.74 8.26 13.08
C TRP A 824 -47.55 9.49 13.47
N GLN A 825 -47.06 10.70 13.16
CA GLN A 825 -47.83 11.93 13.39
C GLN A 825 -49.14 11.91 12.61
N ASN A 826 -49.10 11.55 11.32
CA ASN A 826 -50.29 11.48 10.47
C ASN A 826 -51.27 10.37 10.89
N THR A 827 -50.77 9.28 11.47
CA THR A 827 -51.62 8.13 11.84
C THR A 827 -52.26 8.29 13.22
N PHE A 828 -51.52 8.87 14.18
CA PHE A 828 -51.91 8.90 15.60
C PHE A 828 -52.21 10.29 16.16
N ASP A 829 -51.87 11.35 15.43
CA ASP A 829 -52.03 12.75 15.87
C ASP A 829 -51.29 13.03 17.19
N ILE A 830 -50.01 12.65 17.23
CA ILE A 830 -49.06 12.91 18.32
C ILE A 830 -47.85 13.71 17.81
N GLU A 831 -47.09 14.35 18.71
CA GLU A 831 -45.77 14.89 18.40
C GLU A 831 -44.72 13.78 18.41
N VAL A 832 -43.84 13.78 17.41
CA VAL A 832 -42.65 12.91 17.37
C VAL A 832 -41.40 13.77 17.24
N LYS A 833 -40.46 13.57 18.16
CA LYS A 833 -39.15 14.22 18.19
C LYS A 833 -38.07 13.27 17.68
N THR A 834 -37.02 13.84 17.11
CA THR A 834 -35.88 13.11 16.57
C THR A 834 -34.61 13.67 17.19
N GLU A 835 -33.80 12.81 17.80
CA GLU A 835 -32.53 13.16 18.41
C GLU A 835 -31.40 12.38 17.73
N SER A 836 -30.38 13.12 17.28
CA SER A 836 -29.23 12.60 16.57
C SER A 836 -27.98 12.73 17.44
N TYR A 837 -27.23 11.64 17.57
CA TYR A 837 -26.00 11.62 18.39
C TYR A 837 -24.84 11.00 17.60
N GLY A 838 -23.61 11.42 17.91
CA GLY A 838 -22.42 10.74 17.39
C GLY A 838 -22.38 9.28 17.85
N TRP A 839 -21.82 8.37 17.04
CA TRP A 839 -21.90 6.91 17.27
C TRP A 839 -21.55 6.45 18.69
N SER A 840 -20.46 6.97 19.28
CA SER A 840 -20.05 6.60 20.63
C SER A 840 -21.03 7.07 21.72
N GLU A 841 -21.69 8.19 21.52
CA GLU A 841 -22.70 8.71 22.46
C GLU A 841 -24.02 7.95 22.27
N PHE A 842 -24.42 7.73 21.01
CA PHE A 842 -25.56 6.90 20.66
C PHE A 842 -25.49 5.50 21.31
N LEU A 843 -24.36 4.81 21.17
CA LEU A 843 -24.14 3.50 21.80
C LEU A 843 -24.26 3.56 23.33
N LYS A 844 -23.77 4.62 23.98
CA LYS A 844 -23.90 4.80 25.44
C LYS A 844 -25.35 5.03 25.85
N LEU A 845 -26.13 5.77 25.08
CA LEU A 845 -27.53 6.01 25.37
C LEU A 845 -28.33 4.70 25.29
N ILE A 846 -28.18 3.95 24.19
CA ILE A 846 -28.94 2.71 24.00
C ILE A 846 -28.54 1.61 25.00
N THR A 847 -27.25 1.46 25.28
CA THR A 847 -26.76 0.44 26.24
C THR A 847 -27.06 0.77 27.69
N ASN A 848 -27.29 2.04 28.02
CA ASN A 848 -27.77 2.48 29.35
C ASN A 848 -29.29 2.64 29.40
N ASN A 849 -30.02 2.18 28.38
CA ASN A 849 -31.49 2.26 28.29
C ASN A 849 -32.04 3.70 28.40
N LEU A 850 -31.28 4.70 27.97
CA LEU A 850 -31.64 6.13 27.98
C LEU A 850 -32.26 6.57 26.65
N PHE A 851 -33.29 5.84 26.20
CA PHE A 851 -34.01 6.11 24.95
C PHE A 851 -35.45 5.61 25.03
N GLN A 852 -36.30 6.13 24.15
CA GLN A 852 -37.68 5.67 23.95
C GLN A 852 -37.77 4.71 22.75
N ILE A 853 -37.36 5.19 21.58
CA ILE A 853 -37.21 4.41 20.35
C ILE A 853 -35.77 4.60 19.85
N ALA A 854 -35.05 3.52 19.55
CA ALA A 854 -33.69 3.58 19.02
C ALA A 854 -33.58 2.92 17.64
N GLY A 855 -32.81 3.55 16.75
CA GLY A 855 -32.48 2.98 15.44
C GLY A 855 -31.24 2.09 15.46
N SER A 856 -31.37 0.84 15.05
CA SER A 856 -30.29 -0.15 15.02
C SER A 856 -30.15 -0.81 13.65
N VAL A 857 -28.94 -1.23 13.31
CA VAL A 857 -28.66 -2.17 12.21
C VAL A 857 -27.99 -3.40 12.81
N TRP A 858 -28.53 -4.57 12.50
CA TRP A 858 -27.97 -5.85 12.94
C TRP A 858 -27.38 -6.61 11.77
N TYR A 859 -26.15 -7.07 11.94
CA TYR A 859 -25.44 -7.89 10.98
C TYR A 859 -25.26 -9.30 11.56
N SER A 860 -25.70 -10.31 10.83
CA SER A 860 -25.47 -11.71 11.23
C SER A 860 -24.02 -12.09 10.98
N TRP A 861 -23.37 -12.72 11.97
CA TRP A 861 -21.98 -13.19 11.82
C TRP A 861 -21.88 -14.57 11.13
N TYR A 862 -22.96 -15.36 11.20
CA TYR A 862 -23.14 -16.63 10.51
C TYR A 862 -24.62 -16.83 10.16
N SER A 863 -24.90 -17.73 9.24
CA SER A 863 -26.19 -17.88 8.56
C SER A 863 -27.14 -18.83 9.31
N ASP A 864 -27.17 -18.77 10.65
CA ASP A 864 -28.16 -19.50 11.45
C ASP A 864 -29.13 -18.55 12.17
N PRO A 865 -30.46 -18.80 12.09
CA PRO A 865 -31.47 -17.95 12.74
C PRO A 865 -31.27 -17.74 14.24
N ILE A 866 -30.67 -18.71 14.95
CA ILE A 866 -30.48 -18.59 16.41
C ILE A 866 -29.65 -17.36 16.76
N TYR A 867 -28.68 -16.96 15.93
CA TYR A 867 -27.80 -15.84 16.22
C TYR A 867 -28.57 -14.53 16.41
N THR A 868 -29.53 -14.27 15.52
CA THR A 868 -30.39 -13.07 15.58
C THR A 868 -31.49 -13.23 16.62
N LEU A 869 -32.10 -14.40 16.74
CA LEU A 869 -33.20 -14.64 17.68
C LEU A 869 -32.74 -14.62 19.14
N ASP A 870 -31.56 -15.17 19.44
CA ASP A 870 -31.00 -15.23 20.79
C ASP A 870 -30.68 -13.85 21.38
N LEU A 871 -30.61 -12.80 20.55
CA LEU A 871 -30.46 -11.41 20.98
C LEU A 871 -31.53 -11.01 22.01
N PHE A 872 -32.78 -11.43 21.81
CA PHE A 872 -33.93 -11.05 22.64
C PHE A 872 -34.30 -12.12 23.68
N LYS A 873 -33.44 -13.12 23.93
CA LYS A 873 -33.73 -14.25 24.82
C LYS A 873 -33.91 -13.84 26.28
N TYR A 874 -33.08 -12.91 26.75
CA TYR A 874 -33.08 -12.40 28.12
C TYR A 874 -32.86 -10.88 28.14
N LYS A 875 -33.47 -10.19 29.10
CA LYS A 875 -33.35 -8.72 29.25
C LYS A 875 -32.00 -8.25 29.78
N ASP A 876 -31.26 -9.10 30.49
CA ASP A 876 -29.94 -8.80 31.06
C ASP A 876 -28.80 -8.90 30.03
N ARG A 877 -29.10 -9.38 28.81
CA ARG A 877 -28.17 -9.33 27.69
C ARG A 877 -27.89 -7.87 27.32
N LYS A 878 -26.63 -7.48 27.39
CA LYS A 878 -26.19 -6.11 27.07
C LYS A 878 -26.60 -5.60 25.68
N LEU A 879 -26.76 -6.49 24.70
CA LEU A 879 -27.17 -6.13 23.35
C LEU A 879 -28.69 -6.09 23.17
N ASN A 880 -29.46 -6.60 24.14
CA ASN A 880 -30.92 -6.44 24.18
C ASN A 880 -31.26 -5.08 24.79
N CYS A 881 -31.23 -4.02 23.97
CA CYS A 881 -31.55 -2.67 24.45
C CYS A 881 -33.05 -2.48 24.75
N SER A 882 -33.92 -3.40 24.28
CA SER A 882 -35.37 -3.28 24.47
C SER A 882 -35.85 -3.52 25.89
N GLN A 883 -35.01 -4.11 26.75
CA GLN A 883 -35.37 -4.62 28.09
C GLN A 883 -36.51 -5.64 28.08
N TRP A 884 -36.80 -6.24 26.91
CA TRP A 884 -37.84 -7.24 26.77
C TRP A 884 -37.39 -8.63 27.18
N GLU A 885 -38.31 -9.39 27.77
CA GLU A 885 -38.17 -10.80 28.09
C GLU A 885 -39.56 -11.46 28.04
N ASP A 886 -39.65 -12.67 27.48
CA ASP A 886 -40.87 -13.48 27.48
C ASP A 886 -40.50 -14.95 27.71
N PRO A 887 -40.97 -15.59 28.80
CA PRO A 887 -40.60 -16.97 29.11
C PRO A 887 -40.96 -17.99 28.03
N LYS A 888 -42.00 -17.73 27.22
CA LYS A 888 -42.34 -18.62 26.10
C LYS A 888 -41.31 -18.50 24.99
N TYR A 889 -40.83 -17.28 24.72
CA TYR A 889 -39.77 -17.04 23.76
C TYR A 889 -38.47 -17.72 24.18
N SER A 890 -38.02 -17.51 25.41
CA SER A 890 -36.79 -18.14 25.92
C SER A 890 -36.87 -19.66 25.86
N ASN A 891 -38.01 -20.25 26.26
CA ASN A 891 -38.25 -21.70 26.18
C ASN A 891 -38.27 -22.25 24.75
N LEU A 892 -38.76 -21.48 23.76
CA LEU A 892 -38.68 -21.89 22.34
C LEU A 892 -37.23 -21.96 21.88
N LEU A 893 -36.41 -20.98 22.26
CA LEU A 893 -34.98 -20.96 21.95
C LEU A 893 -34.21 -22.07 22.68
N ASP A 894 -34.50 -22.31 23.96
CA ASP A 894 -33.89 -23.41 24.72
C ASP A 894 -34.23 -24.78 24.12
N LYS A 895 -35.48 -24.98 23.68
CA LYS A 895 -35.86 -26.20 22.96
C LYS A 895 -35.14 -26.32 21.62
N ALA A 896 -35.02 -25.22 20.88
CA ALA A 896 -34.31 -25.22 19.60
C ALA A 896 -32.81 -25.51 19.77
N GLU A 897 -32.17 -25.02 20.83
CA GLU A 897 -30.76 -25.31 21.17
C GLU A 897 -30.53 -26.78 21.53
N ASN A 898 -31.53 -27.45 22.11
CA ASN A 898 -31.44 -28.85 22.53
C ASN A 898 -32.05 -29.85 21.54
N GLU A 899 -32.56 -29.39 20.39
CA GLU A 899 -33.19 -30.23 19.37
C GLU A 899 -32.17 -30.68 18.33
N SER A 900 -32.00 -32.00 18.20
CA SER A 900 -31.08 -32.63 17.26
C SER A 900 -31.64 -32.76 15.85
N ASP A 901 -32.97 -32.80 15.68
CA ASP A 901 -33.61 -32.85 14.36
C ASP A 901 -33.60 -31.46 13.71
N PRO A 902 -32.87 -31.24 12.60
CA PRO A 902 -32.77 -29.92 11.99
C PRO A 902 -34.12 -29.33 11.57
N LYS A 903 -35.08 -30.16 11.13
CA LYS A 903 -36.41 -29.67 10.70
C LYS A 903 -37.24 -29.20 11.88
N LYS A 904 -37.23 -29.95 12.99
CA LYS A 904 -37.92 -29.55 14.22
C LYS A 904 -37.30 -28.30 14.84
N ARG A 905 -35.96 -28.21 14.82
CA ARG A 905 -35.23 -27.02 15.26
C ARG A 905 -35.66 -25.77 14.48
N LEU A 906 -35.70 -25.84 13.15
CA LEU A 906 -36.14 -24.71 12.31
C LEU A 906 -37.60 -24.32 12.58
N LEU A 907 -38.48 -25.29 12.87
CA LEU A 907 -39.88 -25.01 13.24
C LEU A 907 -39.98 -24.25 14.58
N LEU A 908 -39.16 -24.62 15.57
CA LEU A 908 -39.10 -23.91 16.86
C LEU A 908 -38.59 -22.47 16.69
N LEU A 909 -37.56 -22.28 15.86
CA LEU A 909 -37.01 -20.96 15.54
C LEU A 909 -38.01 -20.08 14.77
N LYS A 910 -38.79 -20.69 13.86
CA LYS A 910 -39.89 -20.00 13.18
C LYS A 910 -40.95 -19.50 14.16
N GLN A 911 -41.36 -20.35 15.11
CA GLN A 911 -42.32 -19.96 16.15
C GLN A 911 -41.77 -18.85 17.06
N ALA A 912 -40.46 -18.88 17.35
CA ALA A 912 -39.80 -17.82 18.09
C ALA A 912 -39.84 -16.50 17.31
N GLU A 913 -39.48 -16.49 16.02
CA GLU A 913 -39.56 -15.31 15.16
C GLU A 913 -40.99 -14.72 15.11
N GLU A 914 -41.99 -15.57 14.86
CA GLU A 914 -43.40 -15.15 14.85
C GLU A 914 -43.80 -14.52 16.20
N LEU A 915 -43.32 -15.08 17.33
CA LEU A 915 -43.62 -14.57 18.66
C LEU A 915 -42.95 -13.23 18.94
N VAL A 916 -41.66 -13.05 18.65
CA VAL A 916 -40.96 -11.78 18.90
C VAL A 916 -41.55 -10.66 18.04
N ILE A 917 -41.86 -10.92 16.77
CA ILE A 917 -42.53 -9.96 15.89
C ILE A 917 -43.92 -9.60 16.43
N LYS A 918 -44.69 -10.60 16.87
CA LYS A 918 -46.00 -10.38 17.49
C LYS A 918 -45.89 -9.57 18.77
N LYS A 919 -44.85 -9.77 19.58
CA LYS A 919 -44.65 -9.05 20.85
C LYS A 919 -44.04 -7.67 20.64
N ALA A 920 -43.49 -7.41 19.46
CA ALA A 920 -42.96 -6.13 19.00
C ALA A 920 -42.04 -5.44 20.01
N PRO A 921 -41.01 -6.10 20.60
CA PRO A 921 -39.96 -5.38 21.31
C PRO A 921 -39.10 -4.54 20.35
N LEU A 922 -39.10 -4.93 19.07
CA LEU A 922 -38.52 -4.23 17.94
C LEU A 922 -39.49 -4.27 16.75
N ILE A 923 -39.28 -3.39 15.77
CA ILE A 923 -39.96 -3.44 14.48
C ILE A 923 -38.94 -3.39 13.33
N PRO A 924 -38.89 -4.42 12.45
CA PRO A 924 -38.00 -4.40 11.29
C PRO A 924 -38.47 -3.34 10.30
N ILE A 925 -37.54 -2.69 9.61
CA ILE A 925 -37.82 -1.64 8.62
C ILE A 925 -37.42 -2.12 7.22
N TRP A 926 -36.15 -2.50 7.03
CA TRP A 926 -35.66 -3.09 5.78
C TRP A 926 -34.49 -4.03 6.00
N HIS A 927 -34.29 -4.97 5.06
CA HIS A 927 -33.03 -5.67 4.88
C HIS A 927 -32.13 -4.86 3.95
N VAL A 928 -30.82 -4.89 4.19
CA VAL A 928 -29.86 -4.05 3.45
C VAL A 928 -29.38 -4.79 2.20
N ASN A 929 -29.48 -4.12 1.05
CA ASN A 929 -28.70 -4.45 -0.13
C ASN A 929 -27.42 -3.63 -0.12
N GLU A 930 -26.33 -4.35 -0.26
CA GLU A 930 -25.02 -3.78 -0.48
C GLU A 930 -24.69 -3.80 -1.97
N PHE A 931 -23.67 -3.04 -2.36
CA PHE A 931 -23.24 -2.92 -3.74
C PHE A 931 -21.75 -3.10 -3.85
N TYR A 932 -21.34 -3.71 -4.95
CA TYR A 932 -19.94 -3.79 -5.35
C TYR A 932 -19.81 -3.61 -6.85
N LEU A 933 -18.66 -3.12 -7.25
CA LEU A 933 -18.23 -2.94 -8.63
C LEU A 933 -17.16 -4.01 -8.91
N GLN A 934 -17.37 -4.82 -9.94
CA GLN A 934 -16.44 -5.87 -10.34
C GLN A 934 -16.16 -5.76 -11.83
N LYS A 935 -14.88 -5.74 -12.20
CA LYS A 935 -14.49 -5.71 -13.60
C LYS A 935 -14.98 -6.95 -14.32
N SER A 936 -15.52 -6.76 -15.51
CA SER A 936 -16.13 -7.84 -16.29
C SER A 936 -15.20 -9.03 -16.57
N TYR A 937 -13.89 -8.79 -16.68
CA TYR A 937 -12.86 -9.81 -16.87
C TYR A 937 -12.51 -10.59 -15.58
N LEU A 938 -12.84 -10.07 -14.40
CA LEU A 938 -12.61 -10.76 -13.14
C LEU A 938 -13.74 -11.76 -12.92
N LYS A 939 -13.42 -13.05 -12.92
CA LYS A 939 -14.39 -14.15 -12.73
C LYS A 939 -14.06 -14.97 -11.49
N ASN A 940 -15.01 -15.82 -11.10
CA ASN A 940 -14.87 -16.79 -10.01
C ASN A 940 -14.53 -16.16 -8.64
N VAL A 941 -14.88 -14.88 -8.45
CA VAL A 941 -14.91 -14.27 -7.13
C VAL A 941 -16.15 -14.81 -6.40
N LEU A 942 -15.93 -15.44 -5.25
CA LEU A 942 -17.00 -16.06 -4.48
C LEU A 942 -17.45 -15.12 -3.37
N MET A 943 -18.74 -14.83 -3.34
CA MET A 943 -19.39 -13.96 -2.36
C MET A 943 -20.38 -14.81 -1.57
N THR A 944 -20.12 -15.00 -0.29
CA THR A 944 -21.01 -15.73 0.65
C THR A 944 -22.14 -14.81 1.09
N SER A 945 -23.33 -15.31 1.49
CA SER A 945 -24.48 -14.48 1.95
C SER A 945 -24.24 -13.71 3.26
N SER A 946 -23.39 -14.26 4.13
CA SER A 946 -22.99 -13.64 5.40
C SER A 946 -22.04 -12.46 5.23
N GLY A 947 -21.69 -12.07 4.01
CA GLY A 947 -20.88 -10.90 3.72
C GLY A 947 -19.37 -11.12 3.71
N SER A 948 -18.91 -12.28 3.25
CA SER A 948 -17.47 -12.53 3.00
C SER A 948 -17.18 -12.73 1.51
N VAL A 949 -16.01 -12.25 1.07
CA VAL A 949 -15.48 -12.41 -0.29
C VAL A 949 -14.26 -13.33 -0.28
N ASP A 950 -14.20 -14.22 -1.27
CA ASP A 950 -13.12 -15.17 -1.45
C ASP A 950 -12.53 -15.06 -2.86
N PHE A 951 -11.22 -14.78 -2.91
CA PHE A 951 -10.44 -14.64 -4.13
C PHE A 951 -9.59 -15.87 -4.47
N LYS A 952 -9.69 -16.97 -3.71
CA LYS A 952 -8.92 -18.20 -3.94
C LYS A 952 -9.03 -18.69 -5.39
N CYS A 953 -10.26 -18.85 -5.88
CA CYS A 953 -10.53 -19.35 -7.22
C CYS A 953 -10.71 -18.24 -8.26
N ALA A 954 -10.51 -16.97 -7.88
CA ALA A 954 -10.68 -15.85 -8.80
C ALA A 954 -9.67 -15.96 -9.95
N LYS A 955 -10.12 -15.58 -11.15
CA LYS A 955 -9.29 -15.59 -12.35
C LYS A 955 -9.62 -14.40 -13.24
N ILE A 956 -8.62 -13.96 -14.00
CA ILE A 956 -8.79 -12.95 -15.04
C ILE A 956 -9.06 -13.71 -16.34
N GLU A 957 -10.23 -13.52 -16.94
CA GLU A 957 -10.55 -14.00 -18.28
C GLU A 957 -10.18 -12.92 -19.29
N GLU A 958 -9.37 -13.28 -20.28
CA GLU A 958 -9.08 -12.39 -21.39
C GLU A 958 -10.36 -12.19 -22.20
N ASN A 959 -10.81 -10.93 -22.31
CA ASN A 959 -11.77 -10.59 -23.36
C ASN A 959 -11.03 -10.71 -24.69
N ILE A 960 -11.27 -11.82 -25.40
CA ILE A 960 -10.80 -12.05 -26.78
C ILE A 960 -11.40 -10.99 -27.71
#